data_AF-A0A6P1M8R0-F1
#
_entry.id   AF-A0A6P1M8R0-F1
#
_cell.length_a   1.000
_cell.length_b   1.000
_cell.length_c   1.000
_cell.angle_alpha   90.00
_cell.angle_beta   90.00
_cell.angle_gamma   90.00
#
_symmetry.space_group_name_H-M   'P 1'
#
loop_
_entity.id
_entity.type
_entity.pdbx_description
1 polymer ?
#
loop_
_entity_poly.entity_id
_entity_poly.type
_entity_poly.pdbx_seq_one_letter_code
_entity_poly.pdbx_strand_id
1 'polypeptide(L)'
;MFLKNSAVFPVFQQWNSNGWISEIGNGASSSIEITVQPDNTPYLYVDLYRNSVDDGAAMICTSLETSEIEAGTAAGEVTPFWFQFDYRVEGGDGNANVFVGLFNEDGDNDQSPALNWAGCILSGSSAIGRVYNDSGFSSAATMTGASSGSLHRFKMYVYNENGKTLANLDLYTVDKVTFEETKIGSVDGFVLLDSGETFEQGLDVIGVRNTCFMAGPHAQYSIDNIYFSTEHSNREAPSPSFADLSVNGVLGSGSADFDPWNTNRWANWYSDGKLIRPFTIDCDVTMASGYDYSNPWAPDVSMLATNYDYLIYMGDCSRGITFNGNGTFIDLRIAKPSLGELYSNYRAYPSADRHALTEGILCKVARKSLIGPTEIKNIWIKGCTHGIRTWSSTSQSHPLILNNCDMRRNQWGIYLNGTATTVTNCSIMQSALGGMYLGNGSHDNTIVDNVWQDNNYQQDAHFSDICIDSTYGNILSGNDHWAPLAGTYHTAAKLFRNKGDGTLRENGACFNVIANNTVDGYSVAYEVGARMGMDVRYDLTDEGREYAQYNLLENNEISNTEFGIKVNTSGNIINGNIFSNVTHEILLHNVFYSLIETTIMNQTNTQVSYWFKNSDYTANSTYAEWFTYLDDRNIDIDVSNRFTHICSDGSADFDTYSGDATLLINDSLIVNTSTMNDVYASGGTPIDAAVGDFWEDLPGDEIAVIWDTPVSKVDGTNYYTILIYDSNGIEVNRSGKSTVRWGAIAAGDFTPGPGDEIAAVHSSDVDGMYPIYIFQRGHKDPAVTLLTNNTEKIWELAGGNFNTAGDGYDEVAAIYSGGATSVFYRKPTDTTWSSTTTETADLRDIAAGNFDGDAGNGDEIAGINTYSSLVRFYRPGTTNYYASGYIGGTRRWSAIAGGDFDGDSGADEVAVSSSLEDSGLYKIYCLSQGATQADQVIDQNVLGVSAIALDGGTFPVDSALRKYERVQGFSSSNYESTMSDWGESVVVLPSAPQTHAIPAFLLNTDPDDNSKQYLKVTPIVR
;
A
#
# COMPACT_ATOMS: atom_id res chain seq x y z
N MET A 1 25.19 9.79 -7.17
CA MET A 1 24.47 11.08 -7.26
C MET A 1 23.44 10.89 -8.36
N PHE A 2 22.27 10.36 -8.00
CA PHE A 2 21.23 9.93 -8.95
C PHE A 2 20.16 11.01 -9.02
N LEU A 3 19.94 11.57 -10.21
CA LEU A 3 18.74 12.34 -10.55
C LEU A 3 17.66 11.32 -10.92
N LYS A 4 16.73 11.06 -10.01
CA LYS A 4 15.48 10.33 -10.27
C LYS A 4 14.35 11.36 -10.19
N ASN A 5 14.09 12.01 -11.32
CA ASN A 5 12.86 12.78 -11.57
C ASN A 5 12.39 12.37 -12.97
N SER A 6 11.66 11.28 -13.05
CA SER A 6 10.82 10.95 -14.19
C SER A 6 9.59 11.85 -14.13
N ALA A 7 9.66 13.01 -14.78
CA ALA A 7 8.44 13.73 -15.15
C ALA A 7 7.77 12.89 -16.24
N VAL A 8 6.62 12.28 -15.91
CA VAL A 8 5.76 11.63 -16.90
C VAL A 8 5.08 12.75 -17.68
N PHE A 9 5.47 12.96 -18.93
CA PHE A 9 4.72 13.80 -19.86
C PHE A 9 3.60 12.93 -20.45
N PRO A 10 2.31 13.28 -20.29
CA PRO A 10 1.25 12.54 -20.96
C PRO A 10 1.34 12.77 -22.46
N VAL A 11 1.56 11.69 -23.22
CA VAL A 11 1.42 11.69 -24.69
C VAL A 11 -0.02 11.32 -25.01
N PHE A 12 -0.79 12.25 -25.57
CA PHE A 12 -2.16 12.00 -25.98
C PHE A 12 -2.20 11.50 -27.43
N GLN A 13 -2.73 10.30 -27.64
CA GLN A 13 -3.04 9.76 -28.96
C GLN A 13 -4.56 9.70 -29.13
N GLN A 14 -5.11 10.38 -30.13
CA GLN A 14 -6.55 10.33 -30.42
C GLN A 14 -6.86 9.25 -31.46
N TRP A 15 -7.80 8.35 -31.14
CA TRP A 15 -8.45 7.48 -32.11
C TRP A 15 -9.97 7.72 -32.10
N ASN A 16 -10.42 8.46 -33.11
CA ASN A 16 -11.81 8.67 -33.57
C ASN A 16 -12.87 9.11 -32.54
N SER A 17 -14.10 9.30 -33.03
CA SER A 17 -15.06 10.36 -32.68
C SER A 17 -15.78 10.27 -31.32
N ASN A 18 -15.29 9.49 -30.33
CA ASN A 18 -16.11 9.10 -29.17
C ASN A 18 -15.53 9.38 -27.76
N GLY A 19 -14.73 10.43 -27.58
CA GLY A 19 -14.41 10.95 -26.24
C GLY A 19 -12.97 10.71 -25.79
N TRP A 20 -12.49 11.62 -24.94
CA TRP A 20 -11.09 11.77 -24.56
C TRP A 20 -10.65 10.75 -23.49
N ILE A 21 -9.37 10.38 -23.57
CA ILE A 21 -8.54 9.59 -22.63
C ILE A 21 -8.69 8.05 -22.74
N SER A 22 -7.74 7.42 -23.43
CA SER A 22 -7.25 6.09 -23.09
C SER A 22 -5.72 6.11 -23.04
N GLU A 23 -5.16 5.70 -21.91
CA GLU A 23 -3.77 5.26 -21.77
C GLU A 23 -3.48 4.17 -22.83
N ILE A 24 -2.25 4.15 -23.35
CA ILE A 24 -1.82 3.33 -24.49
C ILE A 24 -2.13 1.85 -24.20
N GLY A 25 -3.18 1.32 -24.83
CA GLY A 25 -3.51 -0.09 -24.80
C GLY A 25 -2.51 -0.93 -25.59
N ASN A 26 -2.11 -2.06 -25.01
CA ASN A 26 -1.29 -3.14 -25.58
C ASN A 26 -1.46 -3.32 -27.10
N GLY A 27 -0.40 -3.07 -27.90
CA GLY A 27 -0.38 -3.54 -29.29
C GLY A 27 0.66 -2.97 -30.26
N ALA A 28 1.29 -1.82 -30.01
CA ALA A 28 2.42 -1.33 -30.82
C ALA A 28 3.39 -0.51 -29.96
N SER A 29 4.63 -0.97 -29.83
CA SER A 29 5.65 -0.38 -28.95
C SER A 29 6.17 0.95 -29.52
N SER A 30 5.45 2.03 -29.25
CA SER A 30 6.00 3.39 -29.33
C SER A 30 6.83 3.61 -28.06
N SER A 31 8.15 3.78 -28.17
CA SER A 31 9.00 4.02 -27.00
C SER A 31 9.15 5.51 -26.75
N ILE A 32 8.92 5.91 -25.50
CA ILE A 32 9.23 7.25 -25.01
C ILE A 32 10.48 7.14 -24.14
N GLU A 33 11.56 7.83 -24.52
CA GLU A 33 12.78 7.92 -23.72
C GLU A 33 13.04 9.39 -23.37
N ILE A 34 13.58 9.70 -22.20
CA ILE A 34 14.06 11.06 -21.91
C ILE A 34 15.58 11.00 -21.90
N THR A 35 16.20 11.59 -22.92
CA THR A 35 17.66 11.60 -23.05
C THR A 35 18.19 13.00 -22.76
N VAL A 36 19.27 13.09 -22.00
CA VAL A 36 19.96 14.36 -21.72
C VAL A 36 21.13 14.50 -22.71
N GLN A 37 21.19 15.59 -23.48
CA GLN A 37 22.32 15.81 -24.41
C GLN A 37 23.62 16.11 -23.64
N PRO A 38 24.79 16.06 -24.31
CA PRO A 38 26.09 16.38 -23.70
C PRO A 38 26.18 17.78 -23.06
N ASP A 39 25.25 18.69 -23.39
CA ASP A 39 25.14 20.04 -22.82
C ASP A 39 24.19 20.15 -21.61
N ASN A 40 23.70 19.00 -21.09
CA ASN A 40 22.74 18.87 -19.99
C ASN A 40 21.31 19.36 -20.27
N THR A 41 20.95 19.65 -21.51
CA THR A 41 19.55 19.98 -21.83
C THR A 41 18.72 18.68 -21.84
N PRO A 42 17.57 18.59 -21.14
CA PRO A 42 16.70 17.41 -21.18
C PRO A 42 15.88 17.38 -22.47
N TYR A 43 15.81 16.21 -23.13
CA TYR A 43 15.05 16.00 -24.35
C TYR A 43 14.04 14.87 -24.16
N LEU A 44 12.87 15.05 -24.76
CA LEU A 44 11.88 13.99 -24.94
C LEU A 44 12.16 13.27 -26.27
N TYR A 45 12.26 11.95 -26.22
CA TYR A 45 12.39 11.05 -27.37
C TYR A 45 11.08 10.28 -27.50
N VAL A 46 10.48 10.27 -28.70
CA VAL A 46 9.26 9.53 -28.99
C VAL A 46 9.42 8.83 -30.33
N ASP A 47 9.43 7.50 -30.33
CA ASP A 47 9.36 6.69 -31.56
C ASP A 47 7.91 6.33 -31.88
N LEU A 48 7.47 6.70 -33.08
CA LEU A 48 6.07 6.54 -33.51
C LEU A 48 5.99 5.55 -34.66
N TYR A 49 5.32 4.42 -34.44
CA TYR A 49 5.10 3.40 -35.45
C TYR A 49 3.64 3.39 -35.94
N ARG A 50 3.43 3.36 -37.25
CA ARG A 50 2.10 3.17 -37.83
C ARG A 50 1.76 1.69 -37.89
N ASN A 51 0.56 1.31 -37.43
CA ASN A 51 0.08 -0.09 -37.41
C ASN A 51 -0.27 -0.67 -38.81
N SER A 52 0.35 -0.17 -39.89
CA SER A 52 0.16 -0.71 -41.24
C SER A 52 1.42 -0.54 -42.10
N VAL A 53 2.20 -1.62 -42.21
CA VAL A 53 3.19 -2.04 -43.24
C VAL A 53 4.13 -1.03 -43.94
N ASP A 54 4.07 0.26 -43.66
CA ASP A 54 4.94 1.30 -44.21
C ASP A 54 5.53 2.13 -43.06
N ASP A 55 6.83 1.92 -42.79
CA ASP A 55 7.57 2.45 -41.65
C ASP A 55 7.85 3.96 -41.79
N GLY A 56 7.08 4.79 -41.09
CA GLY A 56 7.40 6.21 -40.92
C GLY A 56 7.68 6.52 -39.45
N ALA A 57 8.97 6.64 -39.08
CA ALA A 57 9.38 7.08 -37.74
C ALA A 57 9.61 8.60 -37.70
N ALA A 58 8.88 9.34 -36.88
CA ALA A 58 9.10 10.76 -36.61
C ALA A 58 9.76 10.93 -35.24
N MET A 59 10.77 11.82 -35.13
CA MET A 59 11.59 12.01 -33.92
C MET A 59 11.44 13.44 -33.39
N ILE A 60 10.58 13.67 -32.41
CA ILE A 60 10.28 15.04 -31.97
C ILE A 60 11.26 15.45 -30.88
N CYS A 61 11.96 16.57 -31.03
CA CYS A 61 12.92 17.09 -30.06
C CYS A 61 12.62 18.56 -29.76
N THR A 62 11.93 18.86 -28.65
CA THR A 62 11.65 20.24 -28.21
C THR A 62 12.41 20.58 -26.93
N SER A 63 12.85 21.84 -26.78
CA SER A 63 13.34 22.38 -25.50
C SER A 63 12.15 22.83 -24.65
N LEU A 64 12.03 22.31 -23.43
CA LEU A 64 10.88 22.47 -22.51
C LEU A 64 10.59 23.91 -22.00
N GLU A 65 11.15 24.95 -22.61
CA GLU A 65 11.04 26.34 -22.12
C GLU A 65 10.24 27.30 -23.03
N THR A 66 9.53 26.80 -24.05
CA THR A 66 8.87 27.68 -25.04
C THR A 66 7.44 28.08 -24.66
N SER A 67 7.14 29.36 -24.86
CA SER A 67 5.92 30.07 -24.42
C SER A 67 4.72 29.85 -25.36
N GLU A 68 3.52 29.81 -24.78
CA GLU A 68 2.21 29.86 -25.46
C GLU A 68 1.93 31.24 -26.11
N ILE A 69 1.08 31.29 -27.13
CA ILE A 69 0.54 32.56 -27.66
C ILE A 69 -0.93 32.68 -27.25
N GLU A 70 -1.24 33.56 -26.31
CA GLU A 70 -2.60 33.74 -25.81
C GLU A 70 -3.59 34.22 -26.92
N ALA A 71 -4.86 33.81 -26.78
CA ALA A 71 -5.96 34.34 -27.57
C ALA A 71 -6.09 35.86 -27.41
N GLY A 72 -6.40 36.55 -28.49
CA GLY A 72 -6.48 38.01 -28.58
C GLY A 72 -5.14 38.72 -28.82
N THR A 73 -4.01 38.02 -28.82
CA THR A 73 -2.69 38.62 -29.09
C THR A 73 -2.67 39.28 -30.46
N ALA A 74 -2.37 40.58 -30.50
CA ALA A 74 -2.34 41.33 -31.76
C ALA A 74 -1.04 41.12 -32.55
N ALA A 75 -1.13 41.34 -33.86
CA ALA A 75 0.04 41.32 -34.74
C ALA A 75 1.11 42.30 -34.24
N GLY A 76 2.33 41.79 -34.07
CA GLY A 76 3.44 42.60 -33.55
C GLY A 76 3.57 42.65 -32.03
N GLU A 77 2.75 41.90 -31.28
CA GLU A 77 2.80 41.81 -29.81
C GLU A 77 3.31 40.46 -29.28
N VAL A 78 3.61 39.49 -30.14
CA VAL A 78 4.12 38.17 -29.74
C VAL A 78 5.54 38.26 -29.18
N THR A 79 5.80 37.72 -27.99
CA THR A 79 7.18 37.59 -27.50
C THR A 79 7.97 36.66 -28.43
N PRO A 80 9.11 37.05 -29.01
CA PRO A 80 9.83 36.20 -29.94
C PRO A 80 10.28 34.88 -29.29
N PHE A 81 10.10 33.77 -29.99
CA PHE A 81 10.50 32.44 -29.53
C PHE A 81 10.98 31.57 -30.69
N TRP A 82 11.75 30.53 -30.37
CA TRP A 82 12.10 29.49 -31.34
C TRP A 82 11.40 28.18 -30.98
N PHE A 83 11.20 27.32 -31.96
CA PHE A 83 10.99 25.89 -31.74
C PHE A 83 11.82 25.09 -32.71
N GLN A 84 12.07 23.84 -32.33
CA GLN A 84 12.84 22.90 -33.10
C GLN A 84 12.16 21.53 -33.03
N PHE A 85 12.25 20.72 -34.09
CA PHE A 85 11.94 19.30 -34.05
C PHE A 85 12.72 18.57 -35.13
N ASP A 86 12.92 17.26 -34.96
CA ASP A 86 13.56 16.43 -35.97
C ASP A 86 12.53 15.52 -36.67
N TYR A 87 12.84 15.06 -37.87
CA TYR A 87 11.99 14.10 -38.55
C TYR A 87 12.81 13.26 -39.52
N ARG A 88 12.32 12.04 -39.74
CA ARG A 88 12.86 11.12 -40.73
C ARG A 88 11.70 10.49 -41.49
N VAL A 89 11.93 10.16 -42.76
CA VAL A 89 10.98 9.40 -43.56
C VAL A 89 11.68 8.13 -44.03
N GLU A 90 11.25 6.96 -43.53
CA GLU A 90 11.79 5.65 -43.89
C GLU A 90 10.94 4.95 -44.97
N GLY A 91 10.93 5.49 -46.18
CA GLY A 91 10.22 4.88 -47.31
C GLY A 91 8.74 5.29 -47.44
N GLY A 92 8.09 4.78 -48.49
CA GLY A 92 6.70 5.10 -48.88
C GLY A 92 6.57 5.72 -50.28
N ASP A 93 5.55 5.30 -51.04
CA ASP A 93 5.25 5.74 -52.39
C ASP A 93 4.81 7.22 -52.44
N GLY A 94 5.76 8.17 -52.50
CA GLY A 94 5.62 9.55 -53.02
C GLY A 94 4.54 10.49 -52.45
N ASN A 95 3.64 10.01 -51.58
CA ASN A 95 2.42 10.68 -51.12
C ASN A 95 2.29 10.70 -49.60
N ALA A 96 3.25 10.13 -48.86
CA ALA A 96 3.34 10.30 -47.42
C ALA A 96 3.85 11.71 -47.13
N ASN A 97 2.94 12.58 -46.68
CA ASN A 97 3.22 13.95 -46.28
C ASN A 97 3.08 14.02 -44.76
N VAL A 98 4.17 14.34 -44.04
CA VAL A 98 4.12 14.62 -42.60
C VAL A 98 3.83 16.10 -42.41
N PHE A 99 2.80 16.45 -41.65
CA PHE A 99 2.51 17.84 -41.31
C PHE A 99 2.93 18.12 -39.86
N VAL A 100 3.67 19.21 -39.65
CA VAL A 100 4.09 19.66 -38.31
C VAL A 100 3.81 21.14 -38.15
N GLY A 101 3.12 21.54 -37.08
CA GLY A 101 2.75 22.94 -36.91
C GLY A 101 2.35 23.34 -35.49
N LEU A 102 2.07 24.62 -35.33
CA LEU A 102 1.39 25.22 -34.18
C LEU A 102 -0.12 25.18 -34.42
N PHE A 103 -0.86 24.72 -33.41
CA PHE A 103 -2.31 24.56 -33.44
C PHE A 103 -2.95 25.29 -32.25
N ASN A 104 -4.21 25.65 -32.43
CA ASN A 104 -5.08 26.03 -31.31
C ASN A 104 -5.71 24.77 -30.64
N GLU A 105 -5.89 24.82 -29.32
CA GLU A 105 -6.48 23.80 -28.44
C GLU A 105 -7.90 23.34 -28.89
N ASP A 106 -8.75 24.25 -29.38
CA ASP A 106 -10.14 23.92 -29.79
C ASP A 106 -10.24 23.22 -31.18
N GLY A 107 -9.13 23.06 -31.90
CA GLY A 107 -9.10 22.77 -33.33
C GLY A 107 -9.20 21.31 -33.77
N ASP A 108 -9.49 20.39 -32.86
CA ASP A 108 -9.02 19.00 -33.03
C ASP A 108 -9.99 17.97 -33.64
N ASN A 109 -11.21 18.34 -34.04
CA ASN A 109 -12.08 17.34 -34.66
C ASN A 109 -13.13 17.80 -35.68
N ASP A 110 -13.28 19.10 -35.91
CA ASP A 110 -14.30 19.55 -36.85
C ASP A 110 -13.65 19.99 -38.17
N GLN A 111 -14.28 19.60 -39.28
CA GLN A 111 -13.98 20.09 -40.62
C GLN A 111 -14.31 21.59 -40.79
N SER A 112 -14.13 22.39 -39.73
CA SER A 112 -14.47 23.79 -39.65
C SER A 112 -13.37 24.62 -40.32
N PRO A 113 -13.67 25.41 -41.36
CA PRO A 113 -12.71 26.26 -42.04
C PRO A 113 -12.31 27.53 -41.26
N ALA A 114 -12.49 27.58 -39.94
CA ALA A 114 -12.27 28.76 -39.10
C ALA A 114 -11.26 28.49 -37.97
N LEU A 115 -10.04 28.05 -38.30
CA LEU A 115 -9.00 27.72 -37.32
C LEU A 115 -7.67 28.36 -37.72
N ASN A 116 -6.90 28.86 -36.74
CA ASN A 116 -5.54 29.34 -36.99
C ASN A 116 -4.54 28.19 -36.85
N TRP A 117 -3.74 27.94 -37.88
CA TRP A 117 -2.59 27.03 -37.79
C TRP A 117 -1.43 27.50 -38.66
N ALA A 118 -0.22 27.20 -38.22
CA ALA A 118 1.00 27.44 -38.97
C ALA A 118 1.82 26.16 -38.97
N GLY A 119 2.09 25.58 -40.14
CA GLY A 119 2.82 24.32 -40.19
C GLY A 119 3.54 24.05 -41.50
N CYS A 120 4.44 23.08 -41.44
CA CYS A 120 5.25 22.62 -42.55
C CYS A 120 4.77 21.24 -43.00
N ILE A 121 4.49 21.10 -44.29
CA ILE A 121 4.21 19.83 -44.96
C ILE A 121 5.53 19.26 -45.47
N LEU A 122 5.92 18.11 -44.98
CA LEU A 122 7.14 17.39 -45.32
C LEU A 122 6.77 16.27 -46.29
N SER A 123 7.06 16.51 -47.57
CA SER A 123 6.94 15.53 -48.64
C SER A 123 8.31 14.93 -48.94
N GLY A 124 8.38 13.71 -49.47
CA GLY A 124 9.63 12.95 -49.68
C GLY A 124 10.74 13.64 -50.51
N SER A 125 10.52 14.82 -51.09
CA SER A 125 11.53 15.65 -51.76
C SER A 125 11.51 17.15 -51.39
N SER A 126 10.54 17.62 -50.59
CA SER A 126 10.34 19.05 -50.31
C SER A 126 9.57 19.30 -49.00
N ALA A 127 9.91 20.38 -48.31
CA ALA A 127 9.19 20.90 -47.17
C ALA A 127 8.42 22.17 -47.59
N ILE A 128 7.12 22.25 -47.32
CA ILE A 128 6.26 23.38 -47.71
C ILE A 128 5.65 24.00 -46.45
N GLY A 129 6.08 25.19 -46.07
CA GLY A 129 5.44 25.97 -45.01
C GLY A 129 4.12 26.57 -45.48
N ARG A 130 3.06 26.46 -44.66
CA ARG A 130 1.72 27.03 -44.88
C ARG A 130 1.13 27.60 -43.59
N VAL A 131 0.44 28.73 -43.72
CA VAL A 131 -0.40 29.29 -42.66
C VAL A 131 -1.82 29.32 -43.17
N TYR A 132 -2.73 28.97 -42.27
CA TYR A 132 -4.14 29.14 -42.44
C TYR A 132 -4.66 29.97 -41.27
N ASN A 133 -5.44 30.99 -41.60
CA ASN A 133 -6.21 31.75 -40.63
C ASN A 133 -7.67 31.84 -41.10
N ASP A 134 -8.52 32.45 -40.29
CA ASP A 134 -9.96 32.60 -40.59
C ASP A 134 -10.25 33.38 -41.89
N SER A 135 -9.27 34.10 -42.43
CA SER A 135 -9.36 34.79 -43.73
C SER A 135 -8.98 33.92 -44.94
N GLY A 136 -8.50 32.69 -44.72
CA GLY A 136 -8.07 31.71 -45.72
C GLY A 136 -6.57 31.42 -45.70
N PHE A 137 -6.06 30.76 -46.75
CA PHE A 137 -4.62 30.51 -46.89
C PHE A 137 -3.88 31.80 -47.26
N SER A 138 -3.07 32.33 -46.34
CA SER A 138 -2.40 33.62 -46.51
C SER A 138 -1.05 33.51 -47.22
N SER A 139 -0.32 32.39 -47.08
CA SER A 139 0.97 32.18 -47.77
C SER A 139 1.44 30.72 -47.83
N ALA A 140 2.19 30.37 -48.88
CA ALA A 140 2.89 29.09 -49.01
C ALA A 140 4.32 29.31 -49.51
N ALA A 141 5.31 28.74 -48.83
CA ALA A 141 6.72 28.81 -49.20
C ALA A 141 7.31 27.40 -49.26
N THR A 142 8.18 27.12 -50.24
CA THR A 142 8.75 25.78 -50.47
C THR A 142 10.25 25.77 -50.23
N MET A 143 10.71 24.82 -49.42
CA MET A 143 12.11 24.43 -49.24
C MET A 143 12.36 23.10 -49.97
N THR A 144 13.34 23.05 -50.87
CA THR A 144 13.71 21.84 -51.62
C THR A 144 14.99 21.24 -51.05
N GLY A 145 15.02 19.94 -50.72
CA GLY A 145 16.25 19.29 -50.25
C GLY A 145 16.12 18.05 -49.36
N ALA A 146 14.90 17.61 -48.98
CA ALA A 146 14.74 16.44 -48.13
C ALA A 146 14.97 15.14 -48.94
N SER A 147 16.05 14.41 -48.66
CA SER A 147 16.22 13.03 -49.14
C SER A 147 15.61 12.03 -48.15
N SER A 148 14.93 11.00 -48.67
CA SER A 148 14.44 9.87 -47.87
C SER A 148 15.58 9.22 -47.07
N GLY A 149 15.27 8.77 -45.84
CA GLY A 149 16.21 8.07 -44.95
C GLY A 149 17.16 8.97 -44.13
N SER A 150 17.30 10.25 -44.47
CA SER A 150 18.08 11.22 -43.68
C SER A 150 17.28 11.76 -42.49
N LEU A 151 17.96 12.02 -41.37
CA LEU A 151 17.39 12.78 -40.27
C LEU A 151 17.44 14.26 -40.63
N HIS A 152 16.31 14.93 -40.53
CA HIS A 152 16.20 16.36 -40.79
C HIS A 152 15.77 17.06 -39.52
N ARG A 153 16.20 18.31 -39.34
CA ARG A 153 15.86 19.17 -38.22
C ARG A 153 15.24 20.43 -38.73
N PHE A 154 14.05 20.73 -38.24
CA PHE A 154 13.34 21.95 -38.52
C PHE A 154 13.51 22.91 -37.35
N LYS A 155 13.81 24.17 -37.64
CA LYS A 155 13.83 25.25 -36.64
C LYS A 155 12.94 26.37 -37.13
N MET A 156 12.04 26.85 -36.29
CA MET A 156 11.24 28.02 -36.60
C MET A 156 11.43 29.08 -35.53
N TYR A 157 11.63 30.31 -35.96
CA TYR A 157 11.79 31.47 -35.10
C TYR A 157 10.65 32.44 -35.37
N VAL A 158 9.78 32.65 -34.39
CA VAL A 158 8.66 33.58 -34.44
C VAL A 158 9.10 34.92 -33.86
N TYR A 159 8.80 36.01 -34.55
CA TYR A 159 9.20 37.37 -34.16
C TYR A 159 8.26 38.42 -34.72
N ASN A 160 8.38 39.65 -34.23
CA ASN A 160 7.60 40.78 -34.72
C ASN A 160 8.44 41.71 -35.59
N GLU A 161 7.90 42.12 -36.73
CA GLU A 161 8.51 43.16 -37.56
C GLU A 161 7.43 44.00 -38.25
N ASN A 162 7.59 45.33 -38.24
CA ASN A 162 6.70 46.27 -38.92
C ASN A 162 5.20 46.11 -38.59
N GLY A 163 4.89 45.73 -37.34
CA GLY A 163 3.50 45.50 -36.89
C GLY A 163 2.89 44.20 -37.42
N LYS A 164 3.71 43.25 -37.88
CA LYS A 164 3.32 41.88 -38.24
C LYS A 164 3.97 40.90 -37.28
N THR A 165 3.34 39.74 -37.11
CA THR A 165 3.97 38.56 -36.51
C THR A 165 4.47 37.66 -37.65
N LEU A 166 5.77 37.41 -37.67
CA LEU A 166 6.48 36.67 -38.71
C LEU A 166 7.14 35.40 -38.12
N ALA A 167 7.46 34.45 -38.99
CA ALA A 167 8.30 33.31 -38.69
C ALA A 167 9.44 33.21 -39.71
N ASN A 168 10.62 32.82 -39.26
CA ASN A 168 11.67 32.28 -40.13
C ASN A 168 11.72 30.79 -39.90
N LEU A 169 11.76 29.99 -40.97
CA LEU A 169 11.80 28.53 -40.89
C LEU A 169 13.07 28.05 -41.57
N ASP A 170 13.85 27.25 -40.87
CA ASP A 170 15.08 26.65 -41.35
C ASP A 170 14.98 25.13 -41.33
N LEU A 171 15.47 24.50 -42.38
CA LEU A 171 15.59 23.05 -42.48
C LEU A 171 17.07 22.67 -42.54
N TYR A 172 17.45 21.71 -41.70
CA TYR A 172 18.78 21.14 -41.61
C TYR A 172 18.71 19.64 -41.90
N THR A 173 19.77 19.08 -42.47
CA THR A 173 20.06 17.65 -42.36
C THR A 173 20.97 17.45 -41.17
N VAL A 174 20.71 16.42 -40.38
CA VAL A 174 21.46 16.08 -39.17
C VAL A 174 22.23 14.78 -39.40
N ASP A 175 23.53 14.78 -39.15
CA ASP A 175 24.31 13.54 -39.07
C ASP A 175 23.89 12.75 -37.82
N LYS A 176 23.48 11.50 -37.99
CA LYS A 176 22.91 10.70 -36.89
C LYS A 176 23.93 10.27 -35.85
N VAL A 177 25.22 10.34 -36.16
CA VAL A 177 26.30 9.89 -35.27
C VAL A 177 26.89 11.09 -34.56
N THR A 178 27.14 12.19 -35.28
CA THR A 178 27.79 13.38 -34.71
C THR A 178 26.81 14.46 -34.27
N PHE A 179 25.54 14.37 -34.68
CA PHE A 179 24.53 15.42 -34.52
C PHE A 179 24.92 16.76 -35.16
N GLU A 180 25.90 16.77 -36.07
CA GLU A 180 26.27 17.97 -36.82
C GLU A 180 25.13 18.36 -37.78
N GLU A 181 24.70 19.62 -37.70
CA GLU A 181 23.62 20.16 -38.51
C GLU A 181 24.16 20.83 -39.77
N THR A 182 23.61 20.48 -40.94
CA THR A 182 23.86 21.17 -42.20
C THR A 182 22.57 21.80 -42.70
N LYS A 183 22.50 23.14 -42.75
CA LYS A 183 21.32 23.85 -43.26
C LYS A 183 21.12 23.54 -44.75
N ILE A 184 19.95 23.00 -45.09
CA ILE A 184 19.57 22.62 -46.47
C ILE A 184 18.44 23.47 -47.05
N GLY A 185 17.76 24.29 -46.24
CA GLY A 185 16.76 25.25 -46.72
C GLY A 185 16.36 26.29 -45.69
N SER A 186 15.81 27.42 -46.14
CA SER A 186 15.12 28.39 -45.27
C SER A 186 13.98 29.13 -45.97
N VAL A 187 13.06 29.63 -45.16
CA VAL A 187 11.99 30.56 -45.51
C VAL A 187 12.03 31.68 -44.49
N ASP A 188 12.39 32.88 -44.92
CA ASP A 188 12.43 34.05 -44.05
C ASP A 188 11.19 34.93 -44.26
N GLY A 189 10.71 35.56 -43.18
CA GLY A 189 9.64 36.55 -43.21
C GLY A 189 8.26 35.98 -43.51
N PHE A 190 8.01 34.74 -43.10
CA PHE A 190 6.73 34.06 -43.26
C PHE A 190 5.68 34.69 -42.35
N VAL A 191 4.64 35.31 -42.91
CA VAL A 191 3.65 36.07 -42.13
C VAL A 191 2.69 35.11 -41.42
N LEU A 192 2.72 35.09 -40.08
CA LEU A 192 1.74 34.37 -39.25
C LEU A 192 0.49 35.21 -39.03
N LEU A 193 0.66 36.53 -38.86
CA LEU A 193 -0.42 37.48 -38.60
C LEU A 193 -0.05 38.85 -39.21
N ASP A 194 -0.91 39.39 -40.07
CA ASP A 194 -0.67 40.68 -40.73
C ASP A 194 -1.11 41.86 -39.84
N SER A 195 -0.65 43.08 -40.16
CA SER A 195 -0.91 44.26 -39.36
C SER A 195 -2.40 44.55 -39.18
N GLY A 196 -2.84 44.57 -37.92
CA GLY A 196 -4.23 44.81 -37.54
C GLY A 196 -5.04 43.54 -37.30
N GLU A 197 -4.45 42.35 -37.46
CA GLU A 197 -5.07 41.07 -37.10
C GLU A 197 -4.72 40.67 -35.65
N THR A 198 -5.49 39.75 -35.07
CA THR A 198 -5.30 39.16 -33.74
C THR A 198 -5.43 37.63 -33.83
N PHE A 199 -4.69 36.87 -33.03
CA PHE A 199 -4.96 35.44 -32.86
C PHE A 199 -6.33 35.27 -32.20
N GLU A 200 -7.32 34.68 -32.87
CA GLU A 200 -8.68 34.60 -32.31
C GLU A 200 -8.78 33.63 -31.11
N GLN A 201 -8.01 32.55 -31.13
CA GLN A 201 -8.14 31.47 -30.15
C GLN A 201 -6.80 31.07 -29.48
N GLY A 202 -5.70 31.77 -29.77
CA GLY A 202 -4.38 31.41 -29.25
C GLY A 202 -3.68 30.30 -30.06
N LEU A 203 -2.43 29.97 -29.71
CA LEU A 203 -1.64 28.88 -30.29
C LEU A 203 -0.79 28.24 -29.19
N ASP A 204 -1.18 27.02 -28.80
CA ASP A 204 -0.70 26.40 -27.56
C ASP A 204 -0.07 25.01 -27.80
N VAL A 205 -0.33 24.38 -28.96
CA VAL A 205 0.00 22.96 -29.17
C VAL A 205 0.93 22.73 -30.35
N ILE A 206 1.95 21.90 -30.15
CA ILE A 206 2.76 21.31 -31.24
C ILE A 206 2.12 19.97 -31.62
N GLY A 207 1.73 19.84 -32.89
CA GLY A 207 1.16 18.59 -33.42
C GLY A 207 1.97 18.02 -34.59
N VAL A 208 2.05 16.69 -34.66
CA VAL A 208 2.61 15.95 -35.80
C VAL A 208 1.55 15.01 -36.40
N ARG A 209 1.44 15.02 -37.73
CA ARG A 209 0.40 14.29 -38.48
C ARG A 209 0.98 13.52 -39.66
N ASN A 210 0.69 12.22 -39.75
CA ASN A 210 1.34 11.30 -40.71
C ASN A 210 0.63 11.09 -42.07
N THR A 211 -0.56 11.65 -42.33
CA THR A 211 -1.16 11.60 -43.69
C THR A 211 -1.85 12.88 -44.12
N CYS A 212 -1.55 13.32 -45.34
CA CYS A 212 -2.30 14.33 -46.10
C CYS A 212 -2.55 13.81 -47.52
N PHE A 213 -3.83 13.62 -47.89
CA PHE A 213 -4.23 13.34 -49.26
C PHE A 213 -4.52 14.68 -49.98
N MET A 214 -3.61 15.08 -50.86
CA MET A 214 -3.76 16.26 -51.71
C MET A 214 -4.55 15.90 -52.97
N ALA A 215 -5.89 15.97 -52.91
CA ALA A 215 -6.75 15.84 -54.09
C ALA A 215 -7.56 17.13 -54.34
N GLY A 216 -6.89 18.18 -54.84
CA GLY A 216 -7.52 19.45 -55.22
C GLY A 216 -7.18 20.63 -54.29
N PRO A 217 -7.86 21.79 -54.44
CA PRO A 217 -7.65 22.98 -53.59
C PRO A 217 -8.12 22.78 -52.14
N HIS A 218 -8.80 21.67 -51.86
CA HIS A 218 -9.21 21.24 -50.55
C HIS A 218 -8.41 19.99 -50.20
N ALA A 219 -7.53 20.10 -49.20
CA ALA A 219 -6.89 18.93 -48.63
C ALA A 219 -7.92 18.20 -47.75
N GLN A 220 -8.11 16.90 -48.00
CA GLN A 220 -8.88 16.04 -47.11
C GLN A 220 -7.91 15.41 -46.11
N TYR A 221 -8.31 15.49 -44.85
CA TYR A 221 -7.50 15.30 -43.68
C TYR A 221 -8.05 14.10 -42.89
N SER A 222 -7.38 12.95 -42.88
CA SER A 222 -7.63 11.83 -41.95
C SER A 222 -6.57 11.85 -40.84
N ILE A 223 -6.99 11.74 -39.58
CA ILE A 223 -6.21 12.17 -38.41
C ILE A 223 -5.77 10.96 -37.57
N ASP A 224 -4.45 10.82 -37.38
CA ASP A 224 -3.81 10.15 -36.23
C ASP A 224 -2.87 11.23 -35.65
N ASN A 225 -3.19 11.82 -34.48
CA ASN A 225 -2.48 12.99 -33.93
C ASN A 225 -1.70 12.67 -32.66
N ILE A 226 -0.57 13.36 -32.48
CA ILE A 226 0.21 13.42 -31.23
C ILE A 226 0.47 14.88 -30.90
N TYR A 227 0.16 15.24 -29.66
CA TYR A 227 0.21 16.60 -29.16
C TYR A 227 1.22 16.72 -28.03
N PHE A 228 2.00 17.79 -28.07
CA PHE A 228 2.80 18.27 -26.94
C PHE A 228 2.16 19.57 -26.48
N SER A 229 1.47 19.52 -25.35
CA SER A 229 1.06 20.71 -24.63
C SER A 229 2.23 21.17 -23.75
N THR A 230 2.51 22.47 -23.75
CA THR A 230 3.44 23.09 -22.79
C THR A 230 2.76 23.36 -21.44
N GLU A 231 1.51 22.94 -21.23
CA GLU A 231 0.83 23.06 -19.94
C GLU A 231 1.59 22.25 -18.87
N HIS A 232 2.20 22.99 -17.94
CA HIS A 232 2.70 22.45 -16.68
C HIS A 232 1.56 22.19 -15.66
N SER A 233 0.30 22.29 -16.08
CA SER A 233 -0.88 22.19 -15.22
C SER A 233 -1.86 21.14 -15.74
N ASN A 234 -1.78 19.93 -15.17
CA ASN A 234 -2.84 18.93 -15.27
C ASN A 234 -4.20 19.54 -14.88
N ARG A 235 -5.06 19.76 -15.89
CA ARG A 235 -6.50 19.85 -15.74
C ARG A 235 -7.10 18.46 -15.95
N GLU A 236 -7.47 17.79 -14.86
CA GLU A 236 -8.55 16.81 -14.91
C GLU A 236 -9.84 17.56 -15.28
N ALA A 237 -10.47 17.18 -16.41
CA ALA A 237 -11.83 17.47 -16.86
C ALA A 237 -12.38 18.92 -16.71
N PRO A 238 -13.10 19.47 -17.71
CA PRO A 238 -13.82 20.73 -17.54
C PRO A 238 -15.02 20.50 -16.60
N SER A 239 -14.76 20.52 -15.29
CA SER A 239 -15.61 21.28 -14.40
C SER A 239 -15.47 22.74 -14.84
N PRO A 240 -16.57 23.50 -15.01
CA PRO A 240 -16.55 24.81 -15.67
C PRO A 240 -15.41 25.69 -15.13
N SER A 241 -14.62 26.23 -16.06
CA SER A 241 -13.43 27.04 -15.81
C SER A 241 -13.71 28.17 -14.80
N PHE A 242 -13.35 27.92 -13.56
CA PHE A 242 -12.82 28.93 -12.68
C PHE A 242 -11.43 28.42 -12.35
N ALA A 243 -10.38 29.09 -12.85
CA ALA A 243 -9.09 28.98 -12.18
C ALA A 243 -9.38 29.13 -10.69
N ASP A 244 -8.99 28.15 -9.86
CA ASP A 244 -9.29 28.21 -8.43
C ASP A 244 -8.81 29.56 -7.95
N LEU A 245 -9.77 30.41 -7.59
CA LEU A 245 -9.49 31.70 -7.02
C LEU A 245 -8.74 31.38 -5.73
N SER A 246 -7.44 31.61 -5.72
CA SER A 246 -6.61 31.31 -4.57
C SER A 246 -6.64 32.47 -3.59
N VAL A 247 -6.48 32.17 -2.31
CA VAL A 247 -6.43 33.21 -1.27
C VAL A 247 -5.25 34.15 -1.53
N ASN A 248 -4.10 33.64 -1.96
CA ASN A 248 -2.95 34.47 -2.33
C ASN A 248 -3.26 35.45 -3.48
N GLY A 249 -4.07 35.06 -4.47
CA GLY A 249 -4.48 35.94 -5.57
C GLY A 249 -5.25 37.18 -5.13
N VAL A 250 -5.91 37.13 -3.96
CA VAL A 250 -6.67 38.26 -3.37
C VAL A 250 -5.89 38.98 -2.28
N LEU A 251 -5.09 38.27 -1.47
CA LEU A 251 -4.28 38.86 -0.41
C LEU A 251 -3.03 39.58 -0.96
N GLY A 252 -2.41 39.05 -2.02
CA GLY A 252 -1.16 39.54 -2.60
C GLY A 252 0.07 39.37 -1.70
N SER A 253 1.27 39.68 -2.22
CA SER A 253 2.52 39.63 -1.46
C SER A 253 2.59 40.76 -0.43
N GLY A 254 2.10 40.51 0.79
CA GLY A 254 2.29 41.36 1.96
C GLY A 254 1.07 42.10 2.52
N SER A 255 -0.18 41.65 2.28
CA SER A 255 -1.38 42.44 2.67
C SER A 255 -2.54 41.65 3.31
N ALA A 256 -2.83 42.07 4.56
CA ALA A 256 -4.02 41.89 5.40
C ALA A 256 -4.40 40.46 5.86
N ASP A 257 -4.95 40.40 7.07
CA ASP A 257 -5.55 39.19 7.64
C ASP A 257 -6.57 38.54 6.67
N PHE A 258 -6.70 37.23 6.74
CA PHE A 258 -7.70 36.44 6.01
C PHE A 258 -9.07 36.62 6.69
N ASP A 259 -9.94 37.43 6.06
CA ASP A 259 -11.25 37.84 6.59
C ASP A 259 -12.40 37.27 5.75
N PRO A 260 -12.64 35.95 5.72
CA PRO A 260 -13.54 35.32 4.74
C PRO A 260 -14.98 35.84 4.77
N TRP A 261 -15.43 36.45 5.87
CA TRP A 261 -16.73 37.12 5.99
C TRP A 261 -16.85 38.46 5.27
N ASN A 262 -15.75 39.04 4.77
CA ASN A 262 -15.77 40.28 4.01
C ASN A 262 -16.27 40.01 2.58
N THR A 263 -17.59 39.95 2.44
CA THR A 263 -18.25 39.62 1.16
C THR A 263 -17.94 40.59 0.03
N ASN A 264 -17.41 41.78 0.31
CA ASN A 264 -16.93 42.70 -0.72
C ASN A 264 -15.55 42.30 -1.25
N ARG A 265 -14.63 41.93 -0.35
CA ARG A 265 -13.29 41.44 -0.73
C ARG A 265 -13.38 40.08 -1.42
N TRP A 266 -14.22 39.21 -0.87
CA TRP A 266 -14.44 37.85 -1.35
C TRP A 266 -15.68 37.74 -2.24
N ALA A 267 -16.04 38.80 -2.99
CA ALA A 267 -17.28 38.84 -3.77
C ALA A 267 -17.43 37.67 -4.75
N ASN A 268 -16.32 37.12 -5.27
CA ASN A 268 -16.34 35.95 -6.14
C ASN A 268 -16.65 34.61 -5.42
N TRP A 269 -16.64 34.57 -4.09
CA TRP A 269 -17.00 33.40 -3.27
C TRP A 269 -18.43 33.46 -2.76
N TYR A 270 -19.12 34.58 -2.97
CA TYR A 270 -20.46 34.82 -2.47
C TYR A 270 -21.45 35.11 -3.59
N SER A 271 -22.65 34.53 -3.49
CA SER A 271 -23.82 34.93 -4.27
C SER A 271 -24.98 35.15 -3.32
N ASP A 272 -25.61 36.32 -3.37
CA ASP A 272 -26.72 36.71 -2.48
C ASP A 272 -26.41 36.49 -0.98
N GLY A 273 -25.15 36.71 -0.58
CA GLY A 273 -24.68 36.52 0.80
C GLY A 273 -24.42 35.06 1.20
N LYS A 274 -24.60 34.10 0.28
CA LYS A 274 -24.32 32.67 0.48
C LYS A 274 -22.97 32.29 -0.08
N LEU A 275 -22.27 31.39 0.58
CA LEU A 275 -21.01 30.86 0.06
C LEU A 275 -21.30 29.93 -1.11
N ILE A 276 -20.61 30.13 -2.24
CA ILE A 276 -20.77 29.33 -3.46
C ILE A 276 -19.49 28.57 -3.85
N ARG A 277 -18.35 28.88 -3.21
CA ARG A 277 -17.04 28.28 -3.49
C ARG A 277 -16.23 28.10 -2.19
N PRO A 278 -15.36 27.08 -2.12
CA PRO A 278 -14.44 26.90 -1.01
C PRO A 278 -13.28 27.91 -1.06
N PHE A 279 -12.58 28.09 0.06
CA PHE A 279 -11.34 28.88 0.11
C PHE A 279 -10.12 27.99 -0.09
N THR A 280 -9.41 28.16 -1.20
CA THR A 280 -8.14 27.46 -1.47
C THR A 280 -6.98 28.22 -0.83
N ILE A 281 -6.33 27.61 0.17
CA ILE A 281 -5.19 28.17 0.90
C ILE A 281 -3.89 27.72 0.25
N ASP A 282 -3.16 28.66 -0.33
CA ASP A 282 -1.92 28.45 -1.08
C ASP A 282 -0.74 29.32 -0.57
N CYS A 283 -0.95 30.02 0.54
CA CYS A 283 0.07 30.82 1.23
C CYS A 283 -0.17 30.81 2.74
N ASP A 284 0.80 31.32 3.51
CA ASP A 284 0.61 31.56 4.94
C ASP A 284 -0.52 32.57 5.17
N VAL A 285 -1.43 32.24 6.07
CA VAL A 285 -2.58 33.09 6.40
C VAL A 285 -2.80 33.17 7.90
N THR A 286 -3.23 34.34 8.37
CA THR A 286 -3.77 34.53 9.70
C THR A 286 -5.18 35.09 9.57
N MET A 287 -6.17 34.42 10.17
CA MET A 287 -7.55 34.89 10.15
C MET A 287 -7.69 36.21 10.90
N ALA A 288 -8.53 37.10 10.38
CA ALA A 288 -8.81 38.38 11.00
C ALA A 288 -9.51 38.20 12.35
N SER A 289 -9.30 39.12 13.29
CA SER A 289 -10.09 39.11 14.53
C SER A 289 -11.54 39.55 14.26
N GLY A 290 -12.50 38.97 14.98
CA GLY A 290 -13.91 39.40 14.89
C GLY A 290 -14.95 38.32 15.19
N TYR A 291 -14.55 37.05 15.13
CA TYR A 291 -15.41 35.92 15.47
C TYR A 291 -14.76 35.07 16.55
N ASP A 292 -15.53 34.77 17.59
CA ASP A 292 -15.09 34.06 18.78
C ASP A 292 -16.20 33.15 19.32
N TYR A 293 -16.00 32.54 20.49
CA TYR A 293 -17.00 31.68 21.13
C TYR A 293 -18.40 32.32 21.25
N SER A 294 -18.48 33.62 21.52
CA SER A 294 -19.72 34.36 21.73
C SER A 294 -20.37 34.86 20.44
N ASN A 295 -19.57 35.01 19.38
CA ASN A 295 -20.00 35.44 18.06
C ASN A 295 -19.31 34.59 16.99
N PRO A 296 -19.79 33.36 16.70
CA PRO A 296 -19.19 32.49 15.69
C PRO A 296 -19.48 32.98 14.27
N TRP A 297 -18.54 32.74 13.36
CA TRP A 297 -18.78 32.86 11.93
C TRP A 297 -19.64 31.68 11.47
N ALA A 298 -20.84 31.97 10.97
CA ALA A 298 -21.80 30.98 10.53
C ALA A 298 -22.26 31.31 9.09
N PRO A 299 -21.42 31.05 8.07
CA PRO A 299 -21.79 31.30 6.68
C PRO A 299 -22.95 30.38 6.26
N ASP A 300 -23.83 30.89 5.39
CA ASP A 300 -24.81 30.04 4.70
C ASP A 300 -24.08 29.25 3.60
N VAL A 301 -23.87 27.95 3.85
CA VAL A 301 -23.18 27.02 2.95
C VAL A 301 -24.15 26.22 2.06
N SER A 302 -25.44 26.57 2.02
CA SER A 302 -26.45 25.81 1.27
C SER A 302 -26.18 25.70 -0.23
N MET A 303 -25.50 26.70 -0.83
CA MET A 303 -25.07 26.65 -2.24
C MET A 303 -23.68 26.03 -2.42
N LEU A 304 -22.82 26.08 -1.40
CA LEU A 304 -21.52 25.40 -1.44
C LEU A 304 -21.73 23.89 -1.44
N ALA A 305 -22.56 23.39 -0.52
CA ALA A 305 -22.84 21.98 -0.30
C ALA A 305 -23.46 21.26 -1.52
N THR A 306 -23.92 22.00 -2.55
CA THR A 306 -24.42 21.38 -3.79
C THR A 306 -23.31 21.00 -4.77
N ASN A 307 -22.14 21.64 -4.68
CA ASN A 307 -21.05 21.47 -5.65
C ASN A 307 -19.72 21.07 -4.99
N TYR A 308 -19.55 21.34 -3.70
CA TYR A 308 -18.33 21.09 -2.96
C TYR A 308 -18.64 20.53 -1.58
N ASP A 309 -17.74 19.68 -1.11
CA ASP A 309 -17.86 18.98 0.16
C ASP A 309 -17.09 19.65 1.30
N TYR A 310 -16.32 20.71 1.02
CA TYR A 310 -15.38 21.31 1.97
C TYR A 310 -15.50 22.84 2.05
N LEU A 311 -15.21 23.43 3.22
CA LEU A 311 -15.15 24.89 3.39
C LEU A 311 -13.77 25.44 2.99
N ILE A 312 -12.71 24.81 3.48
CA ILE A 312 -11.32 25.20 3.25
C ILE A 312 -10.61 24.05 2.55
N TYR A 313 -9.92 24.37 1.46
CA TYR A 313 -9.10 23.43 0.71
C TYR A 313 -7.63 23.80 0.82
N MET A 314 -6.82 22.85 1.25
CA MET A 314 -5.37 22.98 1.27
C MET A 314 -4.81 21.95 0.28
N GLY A 315 -4.85 22.31 -1.01
CA GLY A 315 -4.48 21.41 -2.12
C GLY A 315 -2.98 21.27 -2.38
N ASP A 316 -2.17 22.21 -1.89
CA ASP A 316 -0.71 22.16 -1.96
C ASP A 316 -0.07 22.44 -0.59
N CYS A 317 -0.52 21.74 0.46
CA CYS A 317 0.12 21.81 1.78
C CYS A 317 1.59 21.37 1.74
N SER A 318 2.06 20.76 0.66
CA SER A 318 3.46 20.36 0.54
C SER A 318 4.43 21.55 0.49
N ARG A 319 3.89 22.78 0.48
CA ARG A 319 4.63 24.05 0.56
C ARG A 319 5.02 24.46 1.99
N GLY A 320 4.57 23.73 3.01
CA GLY A 320 4.89 24.05 4.42
C GLY A 320 4.23 25.35 4.89
N ILE A 321 2.93 25.49 4.61
CA ILE A 321 2.17 26.70 4.92
C ILE A 321 1.67 26.72 6.37
N THR A 322 1.54 27.91 6.95
CA THR A 322 0.90 28.13 8.25
C THR A 322 -0.50 28.73 8.06
N PHE A 323 -1.52 27.98 8.45
CA PHE A 323 -2.90 28.46 8.60
C PHE A 323 -3.18 28.77 10.08
N ASN A 324 -3.19 30.05 10.45
CA ASN A 324 -3.47 30.48 11.81
C ASN A 324 -4.91 31.03 11.91
N GLY A 325 -5.80 30.29 12.56
CA GLY A 325 -7.18 30.69 12.82
C GLY A 325 -7.36 31.87 13.76
N ASN A 326 -6.31 32.29 14.49
CA ASN A 326 -6.35 33.46 15.38
C ASN A 326 -7.50 33.44 16.41
N GLY A 327 -7.88 32.25 16.89
CA GLY A 327 -9.01 32.04 17.81
C GLY A 327 -10.39 32.10 17.15
N THR A 328 -10.45 32.13 15.81
CA THR A 328 -11.70 32.22 15.07
C THR A 328 -12.57 30.99 15.29
N PHE A 329 -13.85 31.23 15.55
CA PHE A 329 -14.85 30.17 15.71
C PHE A 329 -15.80 30.10 14.51
N ILE A 330 -15.84 28.94 13.87
CA ILE A 330 -16.71 28.57 12.75
C ILE A 330 -17.81 27.61 13.23
N ASP A 331 -19.08 27.94 12.99
CA ASP A 331 -20.24 27.09 13.31
C ASP A 331 -21.14 26.91 12.09
N LEU A 332 -20.99 25.79 11.39
CA LEU A 332 -21.72 25.47 10.15
C LEU A 332 -23.08 24.81 10.38
N ARG A 333 -23.46 24.57 11.63
CA ARG A 333 -24.71 23.89 11.96
C ARG A 333 -25.93 24.75 11.62
N ILE A 334 -26.89 24.15 10.91
CA ILE A 334 -28.21 24.74 10.67
C ILE A 334 -29.09 24.52 11.91
N ALA A 335 -29.11 23.29 12.43
CA ALA A 335 -29.78 22.93 13.68
C ALA A 335 -28.80 22.95 14.86
N LYS A 336 -29.20 23.58 15.98
CA LYS A 336 -28.35 23.75 17.16
C LYS A 336 -28.95 23.09 18.42
N PRO A 337 -29.27 21.79 18.40
CA PRO A 337 -29.75 21.11 19.60
C PRO A 337 -28.70 21.12 20.70
N SER A 338 -29.17 21.05 21.94
CA SER A 338 -28.32 20.84 23.11
C SER A 338 -27.67 19.45 23.10
N LEU A 339 -26.62 19.26 23.91
CA LEU A 339 -25.97 17.95 24.07
C LEU A 339 -26.96 16.87 24.52
N GLY A 340 -27.77 17.18 25.54
CA GLY A 340 -28.74 16.23 26.10
C GLY A 340 -29.79 15.81 25.09
N GLU A 341 -30.23 16.75 24.23
CA GLU A 341 -31.14 16.41 23.13
C GLU A 341 -30.48 15.50 22.10
N LEU A 342 -29.20 15.69 21.80
CA LEU A 342 -28.47 14.83 20.87
C LEU A 342 -28.28 13.42 21.42
N TYR A 343 -27.95 13.25 22.70
CA TYR A 343 -27.87 11.93 23.34
C TYR A 343 -29.19 11.15 23.28
N SER A 344 -30.33 11.83 23.42
CA SER A 344 -31.64 11.17 23.46
C SER A 344 -32.30 11.04 22.08
N ASN A 345 -32.05 11.98 21.17
CA ASN A 345 -32.82 12.16 19.94
C ASN A 345 -31.93 12.44 18.72
N TYR A 346 -30.70 11.92 18.67
CA TYR A 346 -29.80 12.14 17.53
C TYR A 346 -30.52 11.99 16.18
N ARG A 347 -31.17 10.85 15.96
CA ARG A 347 -31.87 10.52 14.70
C ARG A 347 -33.05 11.44 14.35
N ALA A 348 -33.54 12.26 15.29
CA ALA A 348 -34.61 13.22 15.03
C ALA A 348 -34.15 14.45 14.24
N TYR A 349 -32.83 14.68 14.17
CA TYR A 349 -32.23 15.75 13.37
C TYR A 349 -31.67 15.15 12.06
N PRO A 350 -31.89 15.77 10.89
CA PRO A 350 -31.23 15.35 9.65
C PRO A 350 -29.70 15.54 9.71
N SER A 351 -28.94 14.68 9.02
CA SER A 351 -27.48 14.81 8.96
C SER A 351 -27.06 16.14 8.35
N ALA A 352 -27.68 16.54 7.23
CA ALA A 352 -27.42 17.82 6.56
C ALA A 352 -27.68 19.06 7.43
N ASP A 353 -28.52 18.95 8.47
CA ASP A 353 -28.78 20.07 9.38
C ASP A 353 -27.74 20.19 10.49
N ARG A 354 -27.09 19.08 10.85
CA ARG A 354 -26.02 19.03 11.88
C ARG A 354 -24.62 19.12 11.28
N HIS A 355 -24.46 18.61 10.07
CA HIS A 355 -23.22 18.43 9.33
C HIS A 355 -23.46 18.98 7.92
N ALA A 356 -23.45 20.31 7.80
CA ALA A 356 -23.86 20.99 6.57
C ALA A 356 -22.87 20.78 5.42
N LEU A 357 -21.62 20.46 5.76
CA LEU A 357 -20.56 20.05 4.83
C LEU A 357 -19.94 18.74 5.30
N THR A 358 -19.37 18.01 4.35
CA THR A 358 -18.62 16.80 4.62
C THR A 358 -17.34 17.16 5.37
N GLU A 359 -16.59 18.17 4.93
CA GLU A 359 -15.29 18.56 5.49
C GLU A 359 -15.26 20.04 5.93
N GLY A 360 -14.69 20.33 7.09
CA GLY A 360 -14.32 21.70 7.45
C GLY A 360 -13.07 22.14 6.69
N ILE A 361 -11.97 21.44 6.94
CA ILE A 361 -10.70 21.61 6.23
C ILE A 361 -10.29 20.29 5.59
N LEU A 362 -10.07 20.31 4.28
CA LEU A 362 -9.53 19.18 3.53
C LEU A 362 -8.07 19.44 3.15
N CYS A 363 -7.18 18.59 3.63
CA CYS A 363 -5.75 18.61 3.31
C CYS A 363 -5.41 17.51 2.30
N LYS A 364 -4.84 17.85 1.15
CA LYS A 364 -4.35 16.87 0.15
C LYS A 364 -2.85 17.08 -0.05
N VAL A 365 -2.02 16.07 0.20
CA VAL A 365 -0.57 16.27 0.16
C VAL A 365 0.20 15.07 -0.40
N ALA A 366 1.16 15.35 -1.27
CA ALA A 366 2.27 14.46 -1.59
C ALA A 366 3.53 14.98 -0.90
N ARG A 367 4.40 14.10 -0.40
CA ARG A 367 5.64 14.52 0.27
C ARG A 367 6.54 15.31 -0.67
N LYS A 368 6.89 16.54 -0.27
CA LYS A 368 8.03 17.29 -0.81
C LYS A 368 9.18 17.26 0.20
N SER A 369 10.25 16.56 -0.16
CA SER A 369 11.49 16.53 0.63
C SER A 369 12.02 17.95 0.83
N LEU A 370 12.61 18.21 2.01
CA LEU A 370 13.20 19.49 2.41
C LEU A 370 12.24 20.64 2.74
N ILE A 371 10.92 20.46 2.56
CA ILE A 371 9.92 21.44 3.00
C ILE A 371 9.46 21.08 4.41
N GLY A 372 9.41 22.09 5.29
CA GLY A 372 8.93 21.94 6.67
C GLY A 372 7.44 21.58 6.73
N PRO A 373 6.94 21.18 7.91
CA PRO A 373 5.54 20.78 8.09
C PRO A 373 4.58 21.93 7.74
N THR A 374 3.41 21.58 7.21
CA THR A 374 2.26 22.49 7.22
C THR A 374 1.66 22.54 8.62
N GLU A 375 1.32 23.73 9.10
CA GLU A 375 0.73 23.93 10.43
C GLU A 375 -0.67 24.56 10.33
N ILE A 376 -1.66 23.94 10.97
CA ILE A 376 -2.99 24.51 11.21
C ILE A 376 -3.09 24.78 12.71
N LYS A 377 -3.37 26.02 13.10
CA LYS A 377 -3.43 26.38 14.53
C LYS A 377 -4.49 27.37 14.92
N ASN A 378 -4.88 27.36 16.19
CA ASN A 378 -5.76 28.35 16.82
C ASN A 378 -7.11 28.52 16.09
N ILE A 379 -7.75 27.44 15.64
CA ILE A 379 -9.06 27.48 14.96
C ILE A 379 -10.08 26.59 15.65
N TRP A 380 -11.34 27.04 15.67
CA TRP A 380 -12.46 26.32 16.25
C TRP A 380 -13.48 25.98 15.17
N ILE A 381 -13.84 24.70 15.00
CA ILE A 381 -14.74 24.24 13.92
C ILE A 381 -15.85 23.35 14.47
N LYS A 382 -17.09 23.64 14.06
CA LYS A 382 -18.27 22.83 14.36
C LYS A 382 -19.19 22.66 13.15
N GLY A 383 -19.88 21.52 13.11
CA GLY A 383 -20.97 21.27 12.17
C GLY A 383 -20.56 20.70 10.83
N CYS A 384 -19.47 19.93 10.79
CA CYS A 384 -19.02 19.17 9.62
C CYS A 384 -19.16 17.67 9.87
N THR A 385 -19.10 16.84 8.82
CA THR A 385 -18.89 15.41 9.01
C THR A 385 -17.47 15.15 9.54
N HIS A 386 -16.42 15.73 8.96
CA HIS A 386 -15.10 15.79 9.57
C HIS A 386 -14.67 17.25 9.75
N GLY A 387 -14.18 17.61 10.94
CA GLY A 387 -13.66 18.96 11.18
C GLY A 387 -12.41 19.23 10.35
N ILE A 388 -11.44 18.32 10.43
CA ILE A 388 -10.26 18.28 9.56
C ILE A 388 -10.12 16.86 9.01
N ARG A 389 -9.85 16.76 7.70
CA ARG A 389 -9.59 15.50 7.01
C ARG A 389 -8.30 15.59 6.20
N THR A 390 -7.44 14.58 6.29
CA THR A 390 -6.41 14.34 5.27
C THR A 390 -6.98 13.43 4.16
N TRP A 391 -6.58 13.71 2.92
CA TRP A 391 -7.11 13.06 1.73
C TRP A 391 -7.01 11.53 1.81
N SER A 392 -7.97 10.83 1.19
CA SER A 392 -8.20 9.39 1.38
C SER A 392 -7.19 8.45 0.70
N SER A 393 -6.11 8.97 0.12
CA SER A 393 -5.06 8.13 -0.47
C SER A 393 -3.90 7.93 0.51
N THR A 394 -3.28 6.75 0.46
CA THR A 394 -2.04 6.40 1.18
C THR A 394 -0.86 7.33 0.82
N SER A 395 -0.97 8.10 -0.26
CA SER A 395 0.05 9.07 -0.69
C SER A 395 0.24 10.26 0.25
N GLN A 396 -0.64 10.45 1.24
CA GLN A 396 -0.49 11.51 2.26
C GLN A 396 0.77 11.26 3.11
N SER A 397 1.83 12.01 2.80
CA SER A 397 3.18 11.73 3.36
C SER A 397 3.98 12.97 3.74
N HIS A 398 3.44 14.18 3.52
CA HIS A 398 4.04 15.40 4.02
C HIS A 398 3.60 15.68 5.47
N PRO A 399 4.51 16.04 6.37
CA PRO A 399 4.17 16.30 7.76
C PRO A 399 3.13 17.42 7.95
N LEU A 400 2.15 17.16 8.81
CA LEU A 400 1.08 18.10 9.19
C LEU A 400 1.11 18.31 10.70
N ILE A 401 0.97 19.55 11.17
CA ILE A 401 0.85 19.89 12.58
C ILE A 401 -0.51 20.54 12.81
N LEU A 402 -1.33 19.94 13.68
CA LEU A 402 -2.56 20.52 14.22
C LEU A 402 -2.28 20.98 15.65
N ASN A 403 -2.35 22.29 15.90
CA ASN A 403 -1.92 22.85 17.17
C ASN A 403 -2.97 23.80 17.77
N ASN A 404 -3.39 23.57 19.01
CA ASN A 404 -4.37 24.43 19.69
C ASN A 404 -5.66 24.64 18.86
N CYS A 405 -6.16 23.56 18.26
CA CYS A 405 -7.41 23.56 17.50
C CYS A 405 -8.55 23.00 18.35
N ASP A 406 -9.76 23.50 18.15
CA ASP A 406 -10.96 23.05 18.87
C ASP A 406 -11.98 22.47 17.87
N MET A 407 -12.25 21.17 17.98
CA MET A 407 -13.18 20.45 17.13
C MET A 407 -14.36 20.01 17.98
N ARG A 408 -15.56 20.58 17.74
CA ARG A 408 -16.76 20.11 18.44
C ARG A 408 -17.96 19.86 17.55
N ARG A 409 -18.88 19.00 17.99
CA ARG A 409 -20.18 18.81 17.30
C ARG A 409 -20.03 18.45 15.82
N ASN A 410 -18.91 17.82 15.46
CA ASN A 410 -18.73 17.23 14.15
C ASN A 410 -19.22 15.77 14.20
N GLN A 411 -19.27 15.08 13.07
CA GLN A 411 -19.47 13.62 13.11
C GLN A 411 -18.18 12.95 13.60
N TRP A 412 -17.05 13.42 13.08
CA TRP A 412 -15.68 13.20 13.51
C TRP A 412 -14.97 14.55 13.69
N GLY A 413 -14.22 14.73 14.77
CA GLY A 413 -13.38 15.92 14.93
C GLY A 413 -12.26 15.96 13.91
N ILE A 414 -11.47 14.88 13.85
CA ILE A 414 -10.31 14.73 12.98
C ILE A 414 -10.37 13.36 12.28
N TYR A 415 -10.08 13.31 10.98
CA TYR A 415 -9.97 12.07 10.22
C TYR A 415 -8.62 12.04 9.49
N LEU A 416 -7.73 11.14 9.89
CA LEU A 416 -6.38 11.03 9.33
C LEU A 416 -6.24 9.77 8.47
N ASN A 417 -5.66 9.94 7.30
CA ASN A 417 -5.02 8.93 6.47
C ASN A 417 -3.57 9.38 6.19
N GLY A 418 -2.67 8.44 5.95
CA GLY A 418 -1.25 8.71 5.69
C GLY A 418 -0.40 8.96 6.94
N THR A 419 0.81 9.47 6.74
CA THR A 419 1.85 9.44 7.78
C THR A 419 2.25 10.80 8.35
N ALA A 420 2.90 10.76 9.52
CA ALA A 420 3.65 11.86 10.11
C ALA A 420 2.81 13.12 10.46
N THR A 421 1.58 12.94 10.93
CA THR A 421 0.77 14.05 11.48
C THR A 421 0.98 14.18 12.98
N THR A 422 1.21 15.40 13.45
CA THR A 422 1.22 15.75 14.88
C THR A 422 -0.06 16.48 15.25
N VAL A 423 -0.78 16.02 16.26
CA VAL A 423 -1.95 16.68 16.84
C VAL A 423 -1.64 17.00 18.29
N THR A 424 -1.55 18.29 18.61
CA THR A 424 -1.11 18.75 19.92
C THR A 424 -1.89 19.92 20.48
N ASN A 425 -2.07 19.96 21.79
CA ASN A 425 -2.78 21.02 22.52
C ASN A 425 -4.22 21.25 22.01
N CYS A 426 -4.83 20.27 21.33
CA CYS A 426 -6.15 20.41 20.76
C CYS A 426 -7.24 20.02 21.76
N SER A 427 -8.46 20.53 21.55
CA SER A 427 -9.67 20.12 22.26
C SER A 427 -10.62 19.46 21.28
N ILE A 428 -10.91 18.17 21.45
CA ILE A 428 -11.78 17.40 20.56
C ILE A 428 -12.93 16.87 21.38
N MET A 429 -14.13 17.41 21.17
CA MET A 429 -15.24 17.16 22.07
C MET A 429 -16.59 17.02 21.38
N GLN A 430 -17.51 16.27 21.96
CA GLN A 430 -18.92 16.28 21.57
C GLN A 430 -19.14 15.91 20.10
N SER A 431 -18.35 14.99 19.56
CA SER A 431 -18.49 14.48 18.19
C SER A 431 -19.42 13.28 18.12
N ALA A 432 -20.13 13.11 16.99
CA ALA A 432 -21.26 12.19 16.90
C ALA A 432 -20.86 10.72 16.90
N LEU A 433 -19.84 10.36 16.13
CA LEU A 433 -19.30 9.01 16.06
C LEU A 433 -18.03 8.88 16.89
N GLY A 434 -17.11 9.83 16.80
CA GLY A 434 -15.90 9.84 17.62
C GLY A 434 -15.07 11.09 17.44
N GLY A 435 -14.02 11.24 18.25
CA GLY A 435 -13.19 12.45 18.24
C GLY A 435 -12.21 12.44 17.08
N MET A 436 -11.49 11.33 16.93
CA MET A 436 -10.48 11.11 15.91
C MET A 436 -10.62 9.72 15.31
N TYR A 437 -10.50 9.64 13.99
CA TYR A 437 -10.42 8.38 13.25
C TYR A 437 -9.06 8.31 12.53
N LEU A 438 -8.22 7.36 12.91
CA LEU A 438 -7.01 7.01 12.19
C LEU A 438 -7.36 5.90 11.21
N GLY A 439 -7.49 6.24 9.93
CA GLY A 439 -7.99 5.38 8.86
C GLY A 439 -6.88 4.70 8.04
N ASN A 440 -7.23 4.27 6.83
CA ASN A 440 -6.36 3.43 6.01
C ASN A 440 -5.00 4.09 5.70
N GLY A 441 -3.92 3.31 5.85
CA GLY A 441 -2.56 3.79 5.64
C GLY A 441 -2.12 4.88 6.60
N SER A 442 -2.84 5.09 7.71
CA SER A 442 -2.42 6.04 8.73
C SER A 442 -1.36 5.42 9.64
N HIS A 443 -0.18 6.03 9.76
CA HIS A 443 0.89 5.54 10.62
C HIS A 443 1.83 6.65 11.10
N ASP A 444 2.65 6.36 12.12
CA ASP A 444 3.66 7.28 12.68
C ASP A 444 3.12 8.66 13.08
N ASN A 445 1.86 8.72 13.55
CA ASN A 445 1.27 9.97 14.02
C ASN A 445 1.60 10.22 15.49
N THR A 446 1.70 11.49 15.89
CA THR A 446 1.97 11.91 17.26
C THR A 446 0.79 12.70 17.80
N ILE A 447 0.01 12.12 18.70
CA ILE A 447 -1.20 12.69 19.30
C ILE A 447 -0.94 12.96 20.78
N VAL A 448 -0.59 14.21 21.10
CA VAL A 448 -0.04 14.55 22.42
C VAL A 448 -0.67 15.77 23.07
N ASP A 449 -0.85 15.73 24.39
CA ASP A 449 -1.33 16.88 25.17
C ASP A 449 -2.69 17.42 24.70
N ASN A 450 -3.61 16.54 24.27
CA ASN A 450 -4.96 16.93 23.83
C ASN A 450 -6.02 16.63 24.90
N VAL A 451 -7.15 17.34 24.82
CA VAL A 451 -8.31 17.14 25.70
C VAL A 451 -9.47 16.53 24.93
N TRP A 452 -10.06 15.47 25.50
CA TRP A 452 -11.16 14.70 24.91
C TRP A 452 -12.36 14.65 25.85
N GLN A 453 -13.58 14.82 25.32
CA GLN A 453 -14.81 14.72 26.12
C GLN A 453 -16.05 14.53 25.25
N ASP A 454 -16.96 13.63 25.64
CA ASP A 454 -18.28 13.43 25.01
C ASP A 454 -18.22 13.10 23.49
N ASN A 455 -17.12 12.56 22.97
CA ASN A 455 -17.14 12.03 21.61
C ASN A 455 -17.82 10.66 21.60
N ASN A 456 -18.39 10.29 20.45
CA ASN A 456 -19.33 9.18 20.35
C ASN A 456 -20.62 9.40 21.17
N TYR A 457 -21.19 10.61 21.14
CA TYR A 457 -22.47 10.83 21.85
C TYR A 457 -23.65 10.03 21.26
N GLN A 458 -23.49 9.40 20.08
CA GLN A 458 -24.43 8.41 19.57
C GLN A 458 -24.39 7.08 20.33
N GLN A 459 -23.34 6.84 21.10
CA GLN A 459 -23.10 5.62 21.86
C GLN A 459 -23.02 4.39 20.94
N ASP A 460 -22.38 4.54 19.78
CA ASP A 460 -22.16 3.45 18.85
C ASP A 460 -21.02 2.56 19.36
N ALA A 461 -21.27 1.25 19.52
CA ALA A 461 -20.28 0.30 20.03
C ALA A 461 -18.98 0.23 19.21
N HIS A 462 -18.99 0.72 17.97
CA HIS A 462 -17.84 0.72 17.07
C HIS A 462 -16.79 1.79 17.32
N PHE A 463 -17.15 2.87 18.04
CA PHE A 463 -16.37 4.11 18.03
C PHE A 463 -16.05 4.64 19.45
N SER A 464 -15.17 5.62 19.51
CA SER A 464 -14.51 6.10 20.74
C SER A 464 -14.05 7.56 20.56
N ASP A 465 -13.42 8.15 21.58
CA ASP A 465 -12.68 9.40 21.39
C ASP A 465 -11.63 9.23 20.29
N ILE A 466 -10.84 8.15 20.33
CA ILE A 466 -9.83 7.84 19.32
C ILE A 466 -10.06 6.42 18.78
N CYS A 467 -10.29 6.30 17.48
CA CYS A 467 -10.38 5.02 16.78
C CYS A 467 -9.09 4.76 16.01
N ILE A 468 -8.42 3.67 16.34
CA ILE A 468 -7.16 3.20 15.72
C ILE A 468 -7.55 2.04 14.81
N ASP A 469 -7.77 2.33 13.53
CA ASP A 469 -8.28 1.41 12.52
C ASP A 469 -7.18 0.98 11.54
N SER A 470 -6.63 -0.22 11.75
CA SER A 470 -5.66 -0.81 10.81
C SER A 470 -4.41 0.08 10.64
N THR A 471 -3.99 0.73 11.72
CA THR A 471 -2.93 1.73 11.75
C THR A 471 -1.80 1.32 12.68
N TYR A 472 -0.58 1.74 12.37
CA TYR A 472 0.60 1.35 13.13
C TYR A 472 1.53 2.49 13.52
N GLY A 473 2.40 2.25 14.50
CA GLY A 473 3.47 3.18 14.88
C GLY A 473 3.00 4.51 15.49
N ASN A 474 1.73 4.64 15.89
CA ASN A 474 1.22 5.91 16.43
C ASN A 474 1.59 6.08 17.91
N ILE A 475 1.85 7.33 18.32
CA ILE A 475 2.13 7.72 19.70
C ILE A 475 0.96 8.55 20.23
N LEU A 476 0.30 8.06 21.28
CA LEU A 476 -0.77 8.74 22.01
C LEU A 476 -0.26 8.99 23.43
N SER A 477 0.17 10.23 23.74
CA SER A 477 0.77 10.51 25.05
C SER A 477 0.36 11.83 25.69
N GLY A 478 0.18 11.85 27.02
CA GLY A 478 -0.14 13.08 27.75
C GLY A 478 -1.55 13.61 27.49
N ASN A 479 -2.45 12.81 26.93
CA ASN A 479 -3.83 13.24 26.64
C ASN A 479 -4.72 13.12 27.88
N ASP A 480 -5.68 14.03 28.00
CA ASP A 480 -6.68 14.06 29.07
C ASP A 480 -8.07 13.73 28.53
N HIS A 481 -8.61 12.57 28.91
CA HIS A 481 -9.98 12.14 28.62
C HIS A 481 -10.88 12.46 29.82
N TRP A 482 -11.66 13.54 29.70
CA TRP A 482 -12.53 14.03 30.77
C TRP A 482 -13.86 13.28 30.82
N ALA A 483 -14.39 13.15 32.04
CA ALA A 483 -15.67 12.50 32.31
C ALA A 483 -16.78 12.99 31.36
N PRO A 484 -17.47 12.06 30.67
CA PRO A 484 -18.62 12.39 29.83
C PRO A 484 -19.73 13.08 30.64
N LEU A 485 -20.42 14.03 30.02
CA LEU A 485 -21.48 14.79 30.67
C LEU A 485 -22.83 14.03 30.68
N ALA A 486 -22.98 13.05 29.79
CA ALA A 486 -24.14 12.17 29.69
C ALA A 486 -23.81 10.92 28.86
N GLY A 487 -24.79 10.03 28.69
CA GLY A 487 -24.62 8.73 28.04
C GLY A 487 -24.23 7.64 29.03
N THR A 488 -24.37 6.39 28.60
CA THR A 488 -24.05 5.18 29.35
C THR A 488 -22.83 4.47 28.79
N TYR A 489 -22.45 4.74 27.53
CA TYR A 489 -21.31 4.10 26.88
C TYR A 489 -20.34 5.10 26.26
N HIS A 490 -19.10 5.10 26.77
CA HIS A 490 -17.99 5.90 26.26
C HIS A 490 -16.68 5.11 26.34
N THR A 491 -15.81 5.29 25.34
CA THR A 491 -14.48 4.68 25.31
C THR A 491 -13.42 5.68 24.90
N ALA A 492 -12.26 5.70 25.59
CA ALA A 492 -11.18 6.63 25.26
C ALA A 492 -10.45 6.21 23.98
N ALA A 493 -9.97 4.96 23.89
CA ALA A 493 -9.43 4.43 22.63
C ALA A 493 -9.88 2.99 22.32
N LYS A 494 -10.13 2.75 21.03
CA LYS A 494 -10.42 1.42 20.49
C LYS A 494 -9.43 1.10 19.39
N LEU A 495 -8.81 -0.08 19.48
CA LEU A 495 -7.91 -0.63 18.49
C LEU A 495 -8.60 -1.80 17.81
N PHE A 496 -8.72 -1.72 16.49
CA PHE A 496 -9.38 -2.73 15.68
C PHE A 496 -8.89 -2.66 14.24
N ARG A 497 -9.19 -3.69 13.46
CA ARG A 497 -9.00 -3.69 12.01
C ARG A 497 -10.37 -3.51 11.38
N ASN A 498 -10.69 -2.32 10.88
CA ASN A 498 -11.99 -2.08 10.26
C ASN A 498 -12.10 -2.95 9.02
N LYS A 499 -13.03 -3.92 9.09
CA LYS A 499 -14.02 -4.36 8.11
C LYS A 499 -13.94 -3.82 6.67
N GLY A 500 -12.79 -3.71 6.02
CA GLY A 500 -12.54 -3.31 4.62
C GLY A 500 -13.71 -2.65 3.85
N ASP A 501 -13.56 -1.45 3.30
CA ASP A 501 -14.57 -0.86 2.41
C ASP A 501 -14.61 -1.57 1.02
N GLY A 502 -14.61 -2.90 0.99
CA GLY A 502 -14.48 -3.77 -0.18
C GLY A 502 -13.09 -4.38 -0.39
N THR A 503 -12.07 -4.02 0.39
CA THR A 503 -10.67 -4.49 0.25
C THR A 503 -10.08 -4.91 1.60
N LEU A 504 -9.09 -5.81 1.60
CA LEU A 504 -8.34 -6.11 2.83
C LEU A 504 -7.64 -4.84 3.31
N ARG A 505 -7.74 -4.54 4.61
CA ARG A 505 -6.81 -3.61 5.26
C ARG A 505 -5.58 -4.45 5.61
N GLU A 506 -4.49 -4.25 4.87
CA GLU A 506 -3.26 -5.04 4.97
C GLU A 506 -2.68 -5.08 6.39
N ASN A 507 -2.88 -4.00 7.15
CA ASN A 507 -2.33 -3.84 8.49
C ASN A 507 -3.35 -4.11 9.62
N GLY A 508 -2.94 -4.90 10.62
CA GLY A 508 -3.60 -4.86 11.94
C GLY A 508 -3.26 -3.58 12.69
N ALA A 509 -3.97 -3.26 13.78
CA ALA A 509 -3.57 -2.14 14.64
C ALA A 509 -2.35 -2.55 15.47
N CYS A 510 -1.14 -2.13 15.10
CA CYS A 510 0.09 -2.61 15.74
C CYS A 510 1.14 -1.53 16.06
N PHE A 511 2.07 -1.85 16.95
CA PHE A 511 3.18 -0.95 17.35
C PHE A 511 2.75 0.44 17.84
N ASN A 512 1.50 0.59 18.31
CA ASN A 512 1.03 1.85 18.86
C ASN A 512 1.48 1.98 20.33
N VAL A 513 1.88 3.19 20.72
CA VAL A 513 2.26 3.52 22.09
C VAL A 513 1.20 4.43 22.71
N ILE A 514 0.54 3.96 23.76
CA ILE A 514 -0.48 4.69 24.52
C ILE A 514 0.06 4.91 25.92
N ALA A 515 0.64 6.09 26.17
CA ALA A 515 1.44 6.35 27.36
C ALA A 515 1.07 7.63 28.11
N ASN A 516 1.16 7.63 29.45
CA ASN A 516 1.03 8.86 30.24
C ASN A 516 -0.28 9.64 30.02
N ASN A 517 -1.38 8.98 29.66
CA ASN A 517 -2.67 9.63 29.48
C ASN A 517 -3.50 9.53 30.76
N THR A 518 -4.42 10.48 30.96
CA THR A 518 -5.40 10.47 32.05
C THR A 518 -6.77 10.12 31.49
N VAL A 519 -7.48 9.16 32.09
CA VAL A 519 -8.86 8.80 31.73
C VAL A 519 -9.74 8.81 32.97
N ASP A 520 -10.83 9.58 32.94
CA ASP A 520 -11.77 9.69 34.06
C ASP A 520 -13.22 9.49 33.60
N GLY A 521 -13.97 8.61 34.26
CA GLY A 521 -15.43 8.51 34.11
C GLY A 521 -15.95 7.78 32.86
N TYR A 522 -15.07 7.14 32.08
CA TYR A 522 -15.43 6.38 30.87
C TYR A 522 -15.98 4.99 31.21
N SER A 523 -16.75 4.38 30.30
CA SER A 523 -17.16 2.99 30.44
C SER A 523 -15.96 2.04 30.27
N VAL A 524 -15.13 2.32 29.27
CA VAL A 524 -13.88 1.58 28.99
C VAL A 524 -12.79 2.59 28.72
N ALA A 525 -11.61 2.51 29.35
CA ALA A 525 -10.51 3.38 28.95
C ALA A 525 -9.94 2.91 27.61
N TYR A 526 -9.40 1.69 27.56
CA TYR A 526 -8.78 1.15 26.34
C TYR A 526 -9.32 -0.23 25.99
N GLU A 527 -9.70 -0.41 24.73
CA GLU A 527 -10.17 -1.70 24.20
C GLU A 527 -9.34 -2.14 23.00
N VAL A 528 -8.65 -3.27 23.15
CA VAL A 528 -7.78 -3.86 22.13
C VAL A 528 -8.45 -5.08 21.50
N GLY A 529 -8.67 -5.05 20.19
CA GLY A 529 -9.46 -6.07 19.49
C GLY A 529 -10.96 -5.91 19.73
N ALA A 530 -11.48 -4.69 19.55
CA ALA A 530 -12.83 -4.27 19.90
C ALA A 530 -13.95 -4.90 19.05
N ARG A 531 -13.63 -5.63 17.97
CA ARG A 531 -14.58 -6.20 17.00
C ARG A 531 -14.33 -7.68 16.71
N MET A 532 -13.61 -8.37 17.60
CA MET A 532 -13.39 -9.82 17.54
C MET A 532 -14.72 -10.59 17.38
N GLY A 533 -14.80 -11.60 16.53
CA GLY A 533 -15.96 -12.48 16.39
C GLY A 533 -17.12 -11.91 15.56
N MET A 534 -17.06 -10.69 15.06
CA MET A 534 -18.18 -10.09 14.33
C MET A 534 -18.43 -10.72 12.94
N ASP A 535 -19.71 -10.99 12.60
CA ASP A 535 -20.13 -11.35 11.24
C ASP A 535 -20.20 -10.13 10.31
N VAL A 536 -19.27 -10.03 9.35
CA VAL A 536 -19.24 -8.91 8.41
C VAL A 536 -18.91 -9.32 6.98
N ARG A 537 -19.60 -8.65 6.04
CA ARG A 537 -19.41 -8.77 4.57
C ARG A 537 -18.00 -8.42 4.06
N TYR A 538 -17.09 -8.00 4.95
CA TYR A 538 -15.77 -7.47 4.64
C TYR A 538 -14.65 -8.13 5.47
N ASP A 539 -14.97 -9.12 6.30
CA ASP A 539 -13.97 -10.05 6.80
C ASP A 539 -13.73 -11.06 5.69
N LEU A 540 -12.65 -10.86 4.94
CA LEU A 540 -12.33 -11.66 3.75
C LEU A 540 -11.91 -13.10 4.10
N THR A 541 -11.47 -13.34 5.34
CA THR A 541 -11.23 -14.69 5.89
C THR A 541 -12.54 -15.37 6.29
N ASP A 542 -13.54 -14.57 6.62
CA ASP A 542 -14.87 -15.02 7.05
C ASP A 542 -14.78 -15.90 8.32
N GLU A 543 -13.89 -15.54 9.26
CA GLU A 543 -13.62 -16.25 10.52
C GLU A 543 -13.82 -15.41 11.78
N GLY A 544 -14.13 -14.12 11.65
CA GLY A 544 -14.32 -13.22 12.79
C GLY A 544 -13.05 -13.03 13.61
N ARG A 545 -11.85 -13.13 13.03
CA ARG A 545 -10.59 -12.88 13.72
C ARG A 545 -10.12 -11.44 13.51
N GLU A 546 -9.75 -10.78 14.61
CA GLU A 546 -9.19 -9.43 14.58
C GLU A 546 -7.73 -9.43 15.06
N TYR A 547 -6.93 -8.52 14.51
CA TYR A 547 -5.51 -8.40 14.80
C TYR A 547 -5.19 -6.98 15.32
N ALA A 548 -4.83 -6.92 16.60
CA ALA A 548 -4.34 -5.71 17.26
C ALA A 548 -3.23 -6.12 18.24
N GLN A 549 -1.99 -6.12 17.77
CA GLN A 549 -0.84 -6.78 18.41
C GLN A 549 0.33 -5.82 18.54
N TYR A 550 1.27 -6.10 19.43
CA TYR A 550 2.45 -5.26 19.68
C TYR A 550 2.12 -3.82 20.12
N ASN A 551 0.95 -3.58 20.69
CA ASN A 551 0.62 -2.27 21.26
C ASN A 551 1.14 -2.19 22.70
N LEU A 552 1.69 -1.04 23.06
CA LEU A 552 2.18 -0.73 24.39
C LEU A 552 1.22 0.22 25.09
N LEU A 553 0.66 -0.20 26.22
CA LEU A 553 -0.16 0.62 27.10
C LEU A 553 0.58 0.84 28.42
N GLU A 554 1.13 2.03 28.63
CA GLU A 554 1.99 2.26 29.79
C GLU A 554 1.78 3.57 30.56
N ASN A 555 1.99 3.52 31.87
CA ASN A 555 1.99 4.71 32.74
C ASN A 555 0.74 5.60 32.62
N ASN A 556 -0.43 5.03 32.26
CA ASN A 556 -1.68 5.76 32.19
C ASN A 556 -2.34 5.84 33.57
N GLU A 557 -3.01 6.95 33.87
CA GLU A 557 -3.83 7.13 35.06
C GLU A 557 -5.31 6.96 34.70
N ILE A 558 -5.93 5.86 35.14
CA ILE A 558 -7.29 5.49 34.79
C ILE A 558 -8.16 5.49 36.05
N SER A 559 -9.24 6.27 36.03
CA SER A 559 -10.09 6.42 37.20
C SER A 559 -11.58 6.46 36.90
N ASN A 560 -12.38 5.98 37.85
CA ASN A 560 -13.84 5.98 37.80
C ASN A 560 -14.41 5.34 36.52
N THR A 561 -13.76 4.30 36.01
CA THR A 561 -14.23 3.55 34.83
C THR A 561 -14.79 2.19 35.22
N GLU A 562 -15.60 1.60 34.34
CA GLU A 562 -16.02 0.20 34.56
C GLU A 562 -14.89 -0.75 34.15
N PHE A 563 -14.28 -0.51 32.99
CA PHE A 563 -13.13 -1.26 32.50
C PHE A 563 -11.94 -0.31 32.29
N GLY A 564 -10.79 -0.69 32.82
CA GLY A 564 -9.53 -0.01 32.55
C GLY A 564 -9.02 -0.40 31.17
N ILE A 565 -8.29 -1.51 31.09
CA ILE A 565 -7.74 -2.06 29.85
C ILE A 565 -8.41 -3.39 29.55
N LYS A 566 -9.11 -3.49 28.42
CA LYS A 566 -9.69 -4.74 27.92
C LYS A 566 -8.93 -5.23 26.70
N VAL A 567 -8.46 -6.48 26.73
CA VAL A 567 -7.65 -7.08 25.66
C VAL A 567 -8.30 -8.35 25.14
N ASN A 568 -8.48 -8.42 23.82
CA ASN A 568 -9.04 -9.59 23.13
C ASN A 568 -8.03 -10.27 22.19
N THR A 569 -6.88 -9.64 21.95
CA THR A 569 -5.87 -10.06 20.96
C THR A 569 -4.51 -10.29 21.62
N SER A 570 -3.72 -11.18 21.01
CA SER A 570 -2.39 -11.56 21.48
C SER A 570 -1.34 -10.46 21.32
N GLY A 571 -0.23 -10.58 22.04
CA GLY A 571 1.00 -9.82 21.78
C GLY A 571 1.03 -8.37 22.27
N ASN A 572 0.18 -7.99 23.22
CA ASN A 572 0.14 -6.61 23.75
C ASN A 572 0.94 -6.48 25.05
N ILE A 573 1.46 -5.28 25.34
CA ILE A 573 2.24 -4.98 26.54
C ILE A 573 1.48 -3.99 27.41
N ILE A 574 1.29 -4.33 28.69
CA ILE A 574 0.63 -3.51 29.69
C ILE A 574 1.63 -3.24 30.84
N ASN A 575 2.04 -1.99 31.03
CA ASN A 575 3.18 -1.66 31.90
C ASN A 575 2.93 -0.45 32.81
N GLY A 576 3.05 -0.59 34.13
CA GLY A 576 3.06 0.55 35.07
C GLY A 576 1.81 1.45 35.08
N ASN A 577 0.61 0.93 34.78
CA ASN A 577 -0.61 1.75 34.76
C ASN A 577 -1.17 1.87 36.18
N ILE A 578 -1.90 2.96 36.46
CA ILE A 578 -2.50 3.23 37.77
C ILE A 578 -4.01 3.26 37.62
N PHE A 579 -4.69 2.50 38.48
CA PHE A 579 -6.15 2.40 38.48
C PHE A 579 -6.73 2.92 39.81
N SER A 580 -7.83 3.67 39.73
CA SER A 580 -8.53 4.18 40.92
C SER A 580 -10.05 4.16 40.72
N ASN A 581 -10.77 3.42 41.58
CA ASN A 581 -12.22 3.20 41.43
C ASN A 581 -12.58 2.60 40.05
N VAL A 582 -11.82 1.60 39.62
CA VAL A 582 -12.08 0.86 38.37
C VAL A 582 -12.59 -0.53 38.71
N THR A 583 -13.72 -0.95 38.12
CA THR A 583 -14.34 -2.25 38.45
C THR A 583 -13.51 -3.43 37.91
N HIS A 584 -13.06 -3.33 36.66
CA HIS A 584 -12.19 -4.30 35.99
C HIS A 584 -10.94 -3.59 35.47
N GLU A 585 -9.87 -3.56 36.27
CA GLU A 585 -8.66 -2.80 35.96
C GLU A 585 -7.98 -3.30 34.68
N ILE A 586 -7.70 -4.60 34.61
CA ILE A 586 -7.28 -5.28 33.38
C ILE A 586 -8.23 -6.46 33.15
N LEU A 587 -8.86 -6.51 31.97
CA LEU A 587 -9.72 -7.61 31.55
C LEU A 587 -9.12 -8.33 30.34
N LEU A 588 -8.83 -9.61 30.51
CA LEU A 588 -8.41 -10.51 29.44
C LEU A 588 -9.64 -11.26 28.91
N HIS A 589 -10.09 -10.91 27.72
CA HIS A 589 -11.27 -11.52 27.12
C HIS A 589 -10.86 -12.42 25.96
N ASN A 590 -10.65 -13.70 26.25
CA ASN A 590 -10.33 -14.67 25.22
C ASN A 590 -11.62 -15.16 24.55
N VAL A 591 -11.92 -14.54 23.41
CA VAL A 591 -13.11 -14.89 22.64
C VAL A 591 -12.86 -15.97 21.59
N PHE A 592 -11.61 -16.27 21.31
CA PHE A 592 -11.20 -17.21 20.28
C PHE A 592 -10.48 -18.40 20.90
N TYR A 593 -9.72 -19.16 20.10
CA TYR A 593 -8.92 -20.26 20.63
C TYR A 593 -7.80 -19.79 21.54
N SER A 594 -7.20 -18.63 21.26
CA SER A 594 -6.01 -18.19 21.99
C SER A 594 -5.91 -16.69 22.19
N LEU A 595 -5.42 -16.34 23.40
CA LEU A 595 -4.91 -15.02 23.77
C LEU A 595 -3.54 -15.24 24.44
N ILE A 596 -2.48 -15.05 23.67
CA ILE A 596 -1.10 -15.39 24.05
C ILE A 596 -0.17 -14.18 23.88
N GLU A 597 1.08 -14.30 24.28
CA GLU A 597 2.11 -13.26 24.16
C GLU A 597 1.80 -11.89 24.81
N THR A 598 0.69 -11.77 25.54
CA THR A 598 0.39 -10.56 26.29
C THR A 598 1.27 -10.51 27.54
N THR A 599 1.92 -9.36 27.74
CA THR A 599 2.87 -9.13 28.82
C THR A 599 2.34 -8.08 29.79
N ILE A 600 2.29 -8.40 31.09
CA ILE A 600 1.76 -7.55 32.16
C ILE A 600 2.83 -7.34 33.23
N MET A 601 3.37 -6.12 33.29
CA MET A 601 4.54 -5.79 34.12
C MET A 601 4.29 -4.54 34.96
N ASN A 602 4.93 -4.46 36.13
CA ASN A 602 4.87 -3.32 37.03
C ASN A 602 3.44 -2.86 37.40
N GLN A 603 2.47 -3.79 37.48
CA GLN A 603 1.06 -3.52 37.79
C GLN A 603 0.76 -3.85 39.27
N THR A 604 1.38 -3.13 40.20
CA THR A 604 1.34 -3.48 41.62
C THR A 604 -0.06 -3.29 42.24
N ASN A 605 -0.61 -4.35 42.85
CA ASN A 605 -1.99 -4.41 43.40
C ASN A 605 -3.07 -4.18 42.33
N THR A 606 -2.77 -4.45 41.06
CA THR A 606 -3.73 -4.32 39.98
C THR A 606 -4.46 -5.65 39.75
N GLN A 607 -5.78 -5.62 39.76
CA GLN A 607 -6.62 -6.78 39.50
C GLN A 607 -6.66 -7.12 38.00
N VAL A 608 -6.39 -8.40 37.70
CA VAL A 608 -6.54 -8.96 36.35
C VAL A 608 -7.68 -9.97 36.34
N SER A 609 -8.76 -9.63 35.62
CA SER A 609 -9.95 -10.46 35.43
C SER A 609 -9.93 -11.17 34.07
N TYR A 610 -10.77 -12.21 33.93
CA TYR A 610 -10.87 -13.01 32.71
C TYR A 610 -12.31 -13.25 32.29
N TRP A 611 -12.55 -13.18 30.98
CA TRP A 611 -13.77 -13.68 30.35
C TRP A 611 -13.42 -14.74 29.30
N PHE A 612 -14.12 -15.86 29.39
CA PHE A 612 -13.93 -17.03 28.52
C PHE A 612 -15.25 -17.62 28.01
N LYS A 613 -16.40 -17.19 28.54
CA LYS A 613 -17.73 -17.67 28.15
C LYS A 613 -18.58 -16.48 27.73
N ASN A 614 -19.48 -16.69 26.78
CA ASN A 614 -20.45 -15.67 26.39
C ASN A 614 -21.26 -15.11 27.56
N SER A 615 -21.62 -15.96 28.52
CA SER A 615 -22.36 -15.54 29.71
C SER A 615 -21.59 -14.57 30.59
N ASP A 616 -20.27 -14.47 30.47
CA ASP A 616 -19.44 -13.62 31.33
C ASP A 616 -19.75 -12.13 31.12
N TYR A 617 -20.15 -11.75 29.90
CA TYR A 617 -20.57 -10.38 29.58
C TYR A 617 -22.05 -10.28 29.21
N THR A 618 -22.64 -11.30 28.58
CA THR A 618 -24.07 -11.25 28.19
C THR A 618 -25.05 -11.38 29.36
N ALA A 619 -24.60 -11.88 30.52
CA ALA A 619 -25.43 -11.93 31.73
C ALA A 619 -25.76 -10.52 32.29
N ASN A 620 -24.94 -9.53 31.97
CA ASN A 620 -25.21 -8.13 32.24
C ASN A 620 -25.74 -7.46 30.96
N SER A 621 -27.00 -7.02 30.99
CA SER A 621 -27.63 -6.38 29.82
C SER A 621 -26.87 -5.14 29.33
N THR A 622 -26.20 -4.42 30.23
CA THR A 622 -25.40 -3.25 29.89
C THR A 622 -24.13 -3.66 29.14
N TYR A 623 -23.41 -4.69 29.62
CA TYR A 623 -22.21 -5.16 28.92
C TYR A 623 -22.56 -5.81 27.58
N ALA A 624 -23.68 -6.53 27.49
CA ALA A 624 -24.19 -7.07 26.23
C ALA A 624 -24.42 -5.97 25.17
N GLU A 625 -24.91 -4.80 25.60
CA GLU A 625 -25.09 -3.63 24.73
C GLU A 625 -23.75 -2.99 24.34
N TRP A 626 -22.80 -2.90 25.27
CA TRP A 626 -21.48 -2.30 25.02
C TRP A 626 -20.60 -3.17 24.11
N PHE A 627 -20.73 -4.48 24.24
CA PHE A 627 -19.87 -5.49 23.64
C PHE A 627 -20.62 -6.36 22.63
N THR A 628 -21.42 -5.72 21.78
CA THR A 628 -22.31 -6.41 20.82
C THR A 628 -21.56 -7.22 19.77
N TYR A 629 -20.27 -6.95 19.52
CA TYR A 629 -19.50 -7.53 18.42
C TYR A 629 -18.30 -8.33 18.90
N LEU A 630 -18.45 -9.09 19.99
CA LEU A 630 -17.31 -9.78 20.61
C LEU A 630 -17.24 -11.27 20.35
N ASP A 631 -18.36 -11.98 20.13
CA ASP A 631 -18.35 -13.45 20.00
C ASP A 631 -19.35 -14.00 18.96
N ASP A 632 -19.85 -13.19 18.01
CA ASP A 632 -20.97 -13.60 17.14
C ASP A 632 -20.68 -14.90 16.37
N ARG A 633 -19.55 -14.97 15.67
CA ARG A 633 -19.11 -16.13 14.85
C ARG A 633 -18.34 -17.19 15.63
N ASN A 634 -17.81 -16.80 16.78
CA ASN A 634 -16.94 -17.61 17.62
C ASN A 634 -17.70 -18.24 18.81
N ILE A 635 -19.01 -17.96 18.93
CA ILE A 635 -19.92 -18.42 20.00
C ILE A 635 -19.88 -19.94 20.21
N ASP A 636 -19.63 -20.69 19.15
CA ASP A 636 -19.60 -22.16 19.18
C ASP A 636 -18.23 -22.74 19.55
N ILE A 637 -17.21 -21.91 19.77
CA ILE A 637 -15.92 -22.35 20.32
C ILE A 637 -16.12 -22.69 21.79
N ASP A 638 -16.04 -23.99 22.09
CA ASP A 638 -16.13 -24.50 23.45
C ASP A 638 -15.07 -23.86 24.34
N VAL A 639 -15.46 -23.50 25.56
CA VAL A 639 -14.58 -22.87 26.55
C VAL A 639 -13.36 -23.73 26.85
N SER A 640 -13.53 -25.06 26.81
CA SER A 640 -12.44 -26.03 26.99
C SER A 640 -11.37 -25.98 25.89
N ASN A 641 -11.67 -25.35 24.75
CA ASN A 641 -10.71 -25.15 23.64
C ASN A 641 -9.99 -23.79 23.71
N ARG A 642 -10.32 -22.96 24.70
CA ARG A 642 -9.74 -21.61 24.86
C ARG A 642 -8.51 -21.65 25.76
N PHE A 643 -7.42 -21.09 25.26
CA PHE A 643 -6.14 -21.01 25.95
C PHE A 643 -5.68 -19.56 26.12
N THR A 644 -5.36 -19.18 27.35
CA THR A 644 -4.75 -17.88 27.64
C THR A 644 -3.40 -18.06 28.29
N HIS A 645 -2.37 -17.41 27.74
CA HIS A 645 -1.04 -17.38 28.31
C HIS A 645 -0.50 -15.97 28.45
N ILE A 646 -0.19 -15.59 29.69
CA ILE A 646 0.28 -14.25 30.05
C ILE A 646 1.69 -14.33 30.65
N CYS A 647 2.58 -13.47 30.15
CA CYS A 647 3.85 -13.19 30.81
C CYS A 647 3.66 -12.11 31.86
N SER A 648 4.07 -12.37 33.10
CA SER A 648 3.99 -11.39 34.18
C SER A 648 5.15 -11.49 35.16
N ASP A 649 5.61 -10.35 35.67
CA ASP A 649 6.57 -10.28 36.77
C ASP A 649 5.98 -10.63 38.15
N GLY A 650 4.68 -10.96 38.20
CA GLY A 650 3.97 -11.30 39.43
C GLY A 650 3.59 -10.09 40.29
N SER A 651 3.69 -8.87 39.76
CA SER A 651 3.25 -7.65 40.46
C SER A 651 1.72 -7.49 40.50
N ALA A 652 1.01 -8.06 39.52
CA ALA A 652 -0.44 -8.01 39.41
C ALA A 652 -1.16 -9.08 40.26
N ASP A 653 -2.38 -8.76 40.69
CA ASP A 653 -3.29 -9.65 41.41
C ASP A 653 -4.27 -10.32 40.42
N PHE A 654 -3.98 -11.56 40.06
CA PHE A 654 -4.78 -12.33 39.10
C PHE A 654 -5.98 -13.02 39.78
N ASP A 655 -7.17 -12.87 39.19
CA ASP A 655 -8.38 -13.54 39.68
C ASP A 655 -8.23 -15.07 39.65
N THR A 656 -8.87 -15.76 40.59
CA THR A 656 -8.92 -17.23 40.55
C THR A 656 -9.94 -17.69 39.50
N TYR A 657 -9.48 -18.42 38.48
CA TYR A 657 -10.35 -19.06 37.50
C TYR A 657 -10.44 -20.58 37.75
N SER A 658 -11.66 -21.12 37.69
CA SER A 658 -11.95 -22.56 37.91
C SER A 658 -12.85 -23.16 36.83
N GLY A 659 -13.02 -22.46 35.71
CA GLY A 659 -13.76 -22.97 34.55
C GLY A 659 -12.91 -23.90 33.69
N ASP A 660 -13.44 -24.24 32.51
CA ASP A 660 -12.88 -25.29 31.64
C ASP A 660 -11.76 -24.77 30.73
N ALA A 661 -11.59 -23.46 30.58
CA ALA A 661 -10.51 -22.87 29.79
C ALA A 661 -9.16 -23.07 30.47
N THR A 662 -8.11 -23.19 29.67
CA THR A 662 -6.74 -23.28 30.15
C THR A 662 -6.17 -21.88 30.33
N LEU A 663 -5.84 -21.53 31.57
CA LEU A 663 -5.18 -20.27 31.92
C LEU A 663 -3.79 -20.55 32.48
N LEU A 664 -2.80 -19.91 31.89
CA LEU A 664 -1.43 -19.97 32.34
C LEU A 664 -0.86 -18.56 32.54
N ILE A 665 -0.28 -18.34 33.70
CA ILE A 665 0.42 -17.11 34.07
C ILE A 665 1.81 -17.51 34.50
N ASN A 666 2.83 -16.90 33.90
CA ASN A 666 4.20 -17.25 34.19
C ASN A 666 5.12 -16.04 34.02
N ASP A 667 6.34 -16.09 34.57
CA ASP A 667 7.38 -15.07 34.35
C ASP A 667 8.01 -15.15 32.95
N SER A 668 7.51 -16.06 32.13
CA SER A 668 8.07 -16.52 30.88
C SER A 668 6.97 -16.90 29.92
N LEU A 669 7.11 -16.49 28.67
CA LEU A 669 6.30 -17.06 27.59
C LEU A 669 6.74 -18.52 27.27
N ILE A 670 7.76 -19.12 27.90
CA ILE A 670 7.96 -20.60 27.88
C ILE A 670 7.17 -21.23 29.01
N VAL A 671 6.34 -22.21 28.65
CA VAL A 671 5.64 -23.07 29.60
C VAL A 671 6.44 -24.34 29.83
N ASN A 672 6.65 -24.74 31.09
CA ASN A 672 7.13 -26.08 31.39
C ASN A 672 6.03 -27.11 31.09
N THR A 673 6.40 -28.36 30.96
CA THR A 673 5.78 -29.23 29.98
C THR A 673 4.81 -30.20 30.63
N SER A 674 4.92 -30.30 31.96
CA SER A 674 3.89 -30.82 32.85
C SER A 674 2.60 -29.99 32.88
N THR A 675 2.59 -28.77 32.33
CA THR A 675 1.46 -27.81 32.37
C THR A 675 0.80 -27.53 31.00
N MET A 676 1.25 -28.18 29.91
CA MET A 676 0.82 -27.92 28.51
C MET A 676 -0.15 -28.96 27.92
N ASN A 677 -0.66 -29.93 28.69
CA ASN A 677 -1.47 -31.03 28.16
C ASN A 677 -2.81 -30.59 27.52
N ASP A 678 -3.27 -29.37 27.76
CA ASP A 678 -4.62 -28.93 27.38
C ASP A 678 -4.69 -28.02 26.14
N VAL A 679 -3.58 -27.42 25.69
CA VAL A 679 -3.59 -26.45 24.57
C VAL A 679 -3.77 -27.15 23.20
N TYR A 680 -3.44 -28.44 23.12
CA TYR A 680 -3.59 -29.27 21.91
C TYR A 680 -5.02 -29.66 21.56
N ALA A 681 -6.02 -29.33 22.39
CA ALA A 681 -7.40 -29.73 22.12
C ALA A 681 -8.01 -29.07 20.86
N SER A 682 -7.39 -27.98 20.34
CA SER A 682 -7.99 -27.17 19.26
C SER A 682 -7.14 -26.96 17.99
N GLY A 683 -5.86 -27.38 17.93
CA GLY A 683 -4.96 -27.05 16.81
C GLY A 683 -4.48 -28.19 15.90
N GLY A 684 -4.44 -29.44 16.38
CA GLY A 684 -3.80 -30.52 15.61
C GLY A 684 -2.28 -30.38 15.48
N THR A 685 -1.68 -31.19 14.61
CA THR A 685 -0.26 -31.22 14.28
C THR A 685 -0.02 -30.45 12.98
N PRO A 686 0.91 -29.47 12.92
CA PRO A 686 1.45 -28.95 11.67
C PRO A 686 1.93 -30.07 10.77
N ILE A 687 1.64 -29.96 9.48
CA ILE A 687 2.03 -30.98 8.50
C ILE A 687 2.95 -30.43 7.41
N ASP A 688 2.91 -29.12 7.19
CA ASP A 688 3.72 -28.43 6.20
C ASP A 688 3.77 -26.92 6.53
N ALA A 689 4.81 -26.25 6.05
CA ALA A 689 5.03 -24.81 6.21
C ALA A 689 5.54 -24.18 4.91
N ALA A 690 5.20 -22.91 4.71
CA ALA A 690 5.80 -22.06 3.69
C ALA A 690 6.22 -20.73 4.31
N VAL A 691 7.32 -20.15 3.87
CA VAL A 691 7.90 -18.91 4.36
C VAL A 691 7.95 -17.91 3.21
N GLY A 692 7.57 -16.67 3.50
CA GLY A 692 7.57 -15.59 2.52
C GLY A 692 7.25 -14.25 3.15
N ASP A 693 7.42 -13.18 2.39
CA ASP A 693 7.08 -11.82 2.77
C ASP A 693 5.58 -11.57 2.51
N PHE A 694 4.72 -12.25 3.26
CA PHE A 694 3.26 -12.12 3.10
C PHE A 694 2.77 -10.72 3.50
N TRP A 695 3.55 -9.98 4.30
CA TRP A 695 3.23 -8.65 4.80
C TRP A 695 4.44 -7.71 4.82
N GLU A 696 4.64 -7.00 3.71
CA GLU A 696 5.76 -6.05 3.48
C GLU A 696 5.99 -4.96 4.58
N ASP A 697 4.98 -4.64 5.41
CA ASP A 697 5.13 -3.66 6.50
C ASP A 697 5.68 -4.28 7.81
N LEU A 698 5.71 -5.61 7.92
CA LEU A 698 6.36 -6.31 9.04
C LEU A 698 7.85 -6.56 8.71
N PRO A 699 8.73 -6.53 9.73
CA PRO A 699 10.13 -6.79 9.49
C PRO A 699 10.39 -8.29 9.27
N GLY A 700 10.88 -8.63 8.06
CA GLY A 700 11.27 -9.98 7.65
C GLY A 700 10.07 -10.90 7.40
N ASP A 701 10.38 -12.14 7.05
CA ASP A 701 9.40 -13.09 6.54
C ASP A 701 8.48 -13.66 7.64
N GLU A 702 7.34 -14.16 7.20
CA GLU A 702 6.36 -14.87 8.01
C GLU A 702 6.26 -16.35 7.65
N ILE A 703 5.61 -17.12 8.52
CA ILE A 703 5.51 -18.58 8.43
C ILE A 703 4.03 -18.94 8.26
N ALA A 704 3.64 -19.39 7.07
CA ALA A 704 2.35 -20.00 6.80
C ALA A 704 2.38 -21.49 7.17
N VAL A 705 1.33 -21.97 7.85
CA VAL A 705 1.27 -23.36 8.37
C VAL A 705 -0.08 -24.00 8.09
N ILE A 706 -0.05 -25.26 7.67
CA ILE A 706 -1.24 -26.14 7.53
C ILE A 706 -1.23 -27.31 8.51
N TRP A 707 -2.41 -27.89 8.74
CA TRP A 707 -2.68 -28.74 9.91
C TRP A 707 -3.35 -30.07 9.55
N ASP A 708 -3.13 -31.09 10.37
CA ASP A 708 -3.76 -32.40 10.20
C ASP A 708 -5.22 -32.49 10.67
N THR A 709 -5.66 -31.54 11.50
CA THR A 709 -7.03 -31.36 11.96
C THR A 709 -7.52 -29.93 11.71
N PRO A 710 -8.84 -29.68 11.72
CA PRO A 710 -9.38 -28.33 11.65
C PRO A 710 -8.85 -27.43 12.78
N VAL A 711 -8.54 -26.17 12.45
CA VAL A 711 -7.97 -25.14 13.35
C VAL A 711 -8.84 -23.88 13.48
N SER A 712 -10.03 -23.95 12.89
CA SER A 712 -11.02 -22.88 12.88
C SER A 712 -12.41 -23.47 13.06
N LYS A 713 -13.28 -22.75 13.78
CA LYS A 713 -14.68 -23.10 13.92
C LYS A 713 -15.52 -21.86 13.83
N VAL A 714 -16.40 -21.83 12.82
CA VAL A 714 -17.28 -20.70 12.51
C VAL A 714 -18.69 -21.25 12.34
N ASP A 715 -19.65 -20.66 13.06
CA ASP A 715 -21.08 -21.05 13.01
C ASP A 715 -21.29 -22.58 13.11
N GLY A 716 -20.60 -23.20 14.08
CA GLY A 716 -20.70 -24.62 14.36
C GLY A 716 -19.94 -25.55 13.40
N THR A 717 -19.33 -25.03 12.34
CA THR A 717 -18.59 -25.81 11.34
C THR A 717 -17.09 -25.70 11.55
N ASN A 718 -16.38 -26.83 11.51
CA ASN A 718 -14.93 -26.87 11.63
C ASN A 718 -14.25 -26.73 10.25
N TYR A 719 -13.20 -25.91 10.16
CA TYR A 719 -12.46 -25.62 8.95
C TYR A 719 -10.94 -25.84 9.11
N TYR A 720 -10.31 -26.28 8.03
CA TYR A 720 -8.87 -26.22 7.82
C TYR A 720 -8.55 -24.86 7.21
N THR A 721 -7.70 -24.09 7.90
CA THR A 721 -7.31 -22.75 7.49
C THR A 721 -5.80 -22.66 7.56
N ILE A 722 -5.20 -21.94 6.62
CA ILE A 722 -3.77 -21.66 6.61
C ILE A 722 -3.54 -20.52 7.60
N LEU A 723 -2.74 -20.78 8.64
CA LEU A 723 -2.42 -19.79 9.67
C LEU A 723 -1.08 -19.15 9.36
N ILE A 724 -1.00 -17.82 9.43
CA ILE A 724 0.21 -17.05 9.14
C ILE A 724 0.73 -16.45 10.43
N TYR A 725 1.97 -16.75 10.78
CA TYR A 725 2.64 -16.32 12.01
C TYR A 725 3.86 -15.46 11.68
N ASP A 726 4.11 -14.45 12.51
CA ASP A 726 5.41 -13.78 12.48
C ASP A 726 6.50 -14.61 13.16
N SER A 727 7.73 -14.11 13.10
CA SER A 727 8.89 -14.76 13.72
C SER A 727 8.77 -14.95 15.24
N ASN A 728 7.87 -14.24 15.94
CA ASN A 728 7.63 -14.42 17.39
C ASN A 728 6.48 -15.40 17.68
N GLY A 729 5.83 -15.96 16.66
CA GLY A 729 4.75 -16.94 16.79
C GLY A 729 3.41 -16.28 17.09
N ILE A 730 3.27 -14.97 16.85
CA ILE A 730 1.97 -14.31 16.91
C ILE A 730 1.28 -14.52 15.57
N GLU A 731 0.06 -15.04 15.63
CA GLU A 731 -0.78 -15.17 14.44
C GLU A 731 -1.12 -13.77 13.93
N VAL A 732 -0.66 -13.44 12.72
CA VAL A 732 -0.83 -12.12 12.10
C VAL A 732 -1.93 -12.10 11.05
N ASN A 733 -2.23 -13.25 10.42
CA ASN A 733 -3.33 -13.38 9.47
C ASN A 733 -3.69 -14.86 9.18
N ARG A 734 -4.68 -15.06 8.31
CA ARG A 734 -5.17 -16.39 7.87
C ARG A 734 -5.62 -16.36 6.42
N SER A 735 -5.56 -17.51 5.74
CA SER A 735 -6.06 -17.67 4.36
C SER A 735 -6.62 -19.08 4.11
N GLY A 736 -7.36 -19.24 3.00
CA GLY A 736 -7.74 -20.56 2.50
C GLY A 736 -8.65 -21.37 3.42
N LYS A 737 -9.73 -20.76 3.93
CA LYS A 737 -10.72 -21.47 4.77
C LYS A 737 -11.40 -22.59 3.98
N SER A 738 -11.18 -23.84 4.37
CA SER A 738 -11.69 -25.03 3.66
C SER A 738 -12.29 -26.06 4.61
N THR A 739 -13.31 -26.80 4.16
CA THR A 739 -13.80 -27.99 4.88
C THR A 739 -13.01 -29.25 4.55
N VAL A 740 -12.13 -29.16 3.55
CA VAL A 740 -11.23 -30.23 3.10
C VAL A 740 -9.82 -29.89 3.55
N ARG A 741 -9.10 -30.91 4.04
CA ARG A 741 -7.77 -30.73 4.60
C ARG A 741 -6.75 -30.35 3.52
N TRP A 742 -5.97 -29.30 3.77
CA TRP A 742 -4.77 -28.94 3.01
C TRP A 742 -3.68 -30.01 3.12
N GLY A 743 -2.93 -30.22 2.05
CA GLY A 743 -1.95 -31.30 1.89
C GLY A 743 -0.51 -30.83 1.78
N ALA A 744 -0.29 -29.77 1.00
CA ALA A 744 1.00 -29.10 0.80
C ALA A 744 0.78 -27.63 0.49
N ILE A 745 1.76 -26.77 0.83
CA ILE A 745 1.78 -25.34 0.56
C ILE A 745 3.14 -24.88 0.04
N ALA A 746 3.16 -23.74 -0.66
CA ALA A 746 4.38 -23.02 -1.05
C ALA A 746 4.09 -21.52 -1.09
N ALA A 747 5.11 -20.70 -0.86
CA ALA A 747 5.05 -19.24 -0.98
C ALA A 747 5.70 -18.76 -2.30
N GLY A 748 5.35 -17.55 -2.73
CA GLY A 748 5.96 -16.84 -3.86
C GLY A 748 5.11 -15.68 -4.36
N ASP A 749 5.71 -14.81 -5.17
CA ASP A 749 5.05 -13.66 -5.82
C ASP A 749 4.24 -14.13 -7.05
N PHE A 750 3.14 -14.86 -6.80
CA PHE A 750 2.41 -15.59 -7.83
C PHE A 750 1.48 -14.71 -8.67
N THR A 751 1.01 -13.59 -8.14
CA THR A 751 0.01 -12.71 -8.76
C THR A 751 0.29 -11.24 -8.50
N PRO A 752 -0.28 -10.31 -9.30
CA PRO A 752 -0.16 -8.88 -9.01
C PRO A 752 -0.80 -8.53 -7.66
N GLY A 753 0.04 -8.24 -6.66
CA GLY A 753 -0.40 -7.88 -5.31
C GLY A 753 0.76 -7.37 -4.45
N PRO A 754 0.45 -6.83 -3.26
CA PRO A 754 1.46 -6.57 -2.23
C PRO A 754 1.75 -7.85 -1.43
N GLY A 755 3.04 -8.14 -1.26
CA GLY A 755 3.55 -9.34 -0.58
C GLY A 755 3.29 -10.66 -1.30
N ASP A 756 3.90 -11.71 -0.77
CA ASP A 756 3.80 -13.07 -1.32
C ASP A 756 2.40 -13.68 -1.18
N GLU A 757 2.09 -14.63 -2.06
CA GLU A 757 0.91 -15.46 -1.99
C GLU A 757 1.22 -16.91 -1.60
N ILE A 758 0.17 -17.64 -1.20
CA ILE A 758 0.29 -19.02 -0.76
C ILE A 758 -0.37 -19.94 -1.79
N ALA A 759 0.43 -20.75 -2.48
CA ALA A 759 -0.05 -21.87 -3.27
C ALA A 759 -0.40 -23.04 -2.33
N ALA A 760 -1.55 -23.69 -2.53
CA ALA A 760 -2.02 -24.78 -1.69
C ALA A 760 -2.77 -25.86 -2.49
N VAL A 761 -2.63 -27.11 -2.07
CA VAL A 761 -3.38 -28.26 -2.61
C VAL A 761 -4.07 -29.05 -1.50
N HIS A 762 -5.22 -29.64 -1.78
CA HIS A 762 -5.89 -30.52 -0.81
C HIS A 762 -5.23 -31.90 -0.72
N SER A 763 -5.26 -32.48 0.48
CA SER A 763 -4.79 -33.83 0.78
C SER A 763 -5.66 -34.95 0.19
N SER A 764 -6.92 -34.64 -0.12
CA SER A 764 -7.92 -35.50 -0.77
C SER A 764 -8.57 -34.78 -1.95
N ASP A 765 -9.21 -35.53 -2.85
CA ASP A 765 -9.85 -34.93 -4.02
C ASP A 765 -11.07 -34.06 -3.63
N VAL A 766 -11.30 -33.02 -4.41
CA VAL A 766 -12.55 -32.23 -4.41
C VAL A 766 -13.26 -32.54 -5.71
N ASP A 767 -14.38 -33.25 -5.62
CA ASP A 767 -15.15 -33.72 -6.78
C ASP A 767 -14.29 -34.52 -7.79
N GLY A 768 -13.35 -35.34 -7.31
CA GLY A 768 -12.43 -36.13 -8.14
C GLY A 768 -11.21 -35.36 -8.68
N MET A 769 -11.00 -34.11 -8.25
CA MET A 769 -9.92 -33.24 -8.75
C MET A 769 -8.95 -32.78 -7.64
N TYR A 770 -7.73 -32.45 -8.05
CA TYR A 770 -6.64 -31.89 -7.24
C TYR A 770 -6.11 -30.58 -7.88
N PRO A 771 -6.89 -29.50 -7.83
CA PRO A 771 -6.44 -28.18 -8.27
C PRO A 771 -5.39 -27.60 -7.31
N ILE A 772 -4.60 -26.65 -7.82
CA ILE A 772 -3.72 -25.80 -7.02
C ILE A 772 -4.45 -24.46 -6.83
N TYR A 773 -4.56 -24.02 -5.59
CA TYR A 773 -5.20 -22.76 -5.21
C TYR A 773 -4.14 -21.75 -4.80
N ILE A 774 -4.20 -20.53 -5.33
CA ILE A 774 -3.32 -19.42 -4.96
C ILE A 774 -4.11 -18.46 -4.10
N PHE A 775 -3.70 -18.28 -2.84
CA PHE A 775 -4.35 -17.41 -1.88
C PHE A 775 -3.52 -16.18 -1.59
N GLN A 776 -4.14 -15.01 -1.69
CA GLN A 776 -3.62 -13.81 -1.05
C GLN A 776 -3.78 -13.90 0.47
N ARG A 777 -2.88 -13.27 1.21
CA ARG A 777 -2.97 -13.14 2.67
C ARG A 777 -4.34 -12.56 3.06
N GLY A 778 -5.03 -13.12 4.05
CA GLY A 778 -6.29 -12.58 4.55
C GLY A 778 -7.53 -12.95 3.74
N HIS A 779 -7.42 -13.84 2.75
CA HIS A 779 -8.53 -14.25 1.88
C HIS A 779 -8.91 -15.71 2.07
N LYS A 780 -10.21 -15.97 2.23
CA LYS A 780 -10.75 -17.34 2.27
C LYS A 780 -10.77 -18.01 0.89
N ASP A 781 -11.03 -17.22 -0.14
CA ASP A 781 -11.21 -17.66 -1.52
C ASP A 781 -9.90 -17.41 -2.29
N PRO A 782 -9.52 -18.32 -3.21
CA PRO A 782 -8.30 -18.17 -3.99
C PRO A 782 -8.40 -17.02 -4.99
N ALA A 783 -7.30 -16.28 -5.17
CA ALA A 783 -7.17 -15.29 -6.25
C ALA A 783 -7.09 -15.97 -7.62
N VAL A 784 -6.37 -17.09 -7.68
CA VAL A 784 -6.20 -17.91 -8.89
C VAL A 784 -6.36 -19.39 -8.55
N THR A 785 -6.99 -20.17 -9.44
CA THR A 785 -7.02 -21.63 -9.34
C THR A 785 -6.41 -22.24 -10.59
N LEU A 786 -5.29 -22.94 -10.41
CA LEU A 786 -4.58 -23.67 -11.45
C LEU A 786 -5.04 -25.13 -11.50
N LEU A 787 -4.84 -25.76 -12.65
CA LEU A 787 -5.06 -27.21 -12.83
C LEU A 787 -6.47 -27.69 -12.39
N THR A 788 -7.50 -26.91 -12.67
CA THR A 788 -8.88 -27.15 -12.21
C THR A 788 -9.47 -28.53 -12.55
N ASN A 789 -8.96 -29.19 -13.58
CA ASN A 789 -9.40 -30.52 -14.03
C ASN A 789 -8.34 -31.62 -13.78
N ASN A 790 -7.33 -31.36 -12.97
CA ASN A 790 -6.29 -32.34 -12.68
C ASN A 790 -6.84 -33.45 -11.79
N THR A 791 -6.74 -34.69 -12.25
CA THR A 791 -7.19 -35.88 -11.49
C THR A 791 -6.05 -36.58 -10.75
N GLU A 792 -4.80 -36.15 -10.97
CA GLU A 792 -3.63 -36.76 -10.34
C GLU A 792 -3.33 -36.05 -9.03
N LYS A 793 -3.23 -36.82 -7.94
CA LYS A 793 -2.93 -36.25 -6.63
C LYS A 793 -1.56 -35.57 -6.65
N ILE A 794 -1.55 -34.28 -6.33
CA ILE A 794 -0.32 -33.51 -6.10
C ILE A 794 0.18 -33.85 -4.68
N TRP A 795 1.48 -34.08 -4.58
CA TRP A 795 2.15 -34.46 -3.34
C TRP A 795 2.87 -33.28 -2.71
N GLU A 796 3.61 -32.49 -3.50
CA GLU A 796 4.42 -31.36 -3.03
C GLU A 796 4.36 -30.18 -4.00
N LEU A 797 4.62 -28.98 -3.48
CA LEU A 797 4.68 -27.72 -4.21
C LEU A 797 6.02 -26.99 -3.96
N ALA A 798 6.43 -26.14 -4.89
CA ALA A 798 7.45 -25.12 -4.66
C ALA A 798 7.13 -23.88 -5.53
N GLY A 799 7.40 -22.68 -5.03
CA GLY A 799 7.28 -21.41 -5.78
C GLY A 799 8.65 -20.91 -6.22
N GLY A 800 8.74 -20.30 -7.40
CA GLY A 800 9.96 -19.65 -7.86
C GLY A 800 9.87 -19.12 -9.29
N ASN A 801 10.83 -18.29 -9.67
CA ASN A 801 10.90 -17.62 -10.97
C ASN A 801 11.56 -18.51 -12.04
N PHE A 802 10.90 -19.62 -12.37
CA PHE A 802 11.38 -20.64 -13.31
C PHE A 802 11.46 -20.16 -14.77
N ASN A 803 10.78 -19.07 -15.13
CA ASN A 803 10.75 -18.50 -16.47
C ASN A 803 11.11 -17.01 -16.48
N THR A 804 12.37 -16.73 -16.78
CA THR A 804 12.90 -15.36 -16.90
C THR A 804 12.31 -14.56 -18.06
N ALA A 805 11.60 -15.22 -18.98
CA ALA A 805 10.90 -14.57 -20.09
C ALA A 805 9.42 -14.34 -19.73
N GLY A 806 9.09 -13.22 -19.09
CA GLY A 806 7.72 -12.92 -18.72
C GLY A 806 7.56 -11.64 -17.91
N ASP A 807 6.44 -11.56 -17.19
CA ASP A 807 6.31 -10.66 -16.05
C ASP A 807 7.21 -11.15 -14.89
N GLY A 808 7.35 -10.33 -13.84
CA GLY A 808 8.19 -10.64 -12.69
C GLY A 808 7.59 -11.66 -11.71
N TYR A 809 6.44 -12.27 -12.02
CA TYR A 809 5.73 -13.15 -11.09
C TYR A 809 6.22 -14.59 -11.16
N ASP A 810 6.20 -15.26 -10.01
CA ASP A 810 6.63 -16.63 -9.82
C ASP A 810 5.69 -17.66 -10.46
N GLU A 811 6.27 -18.82 -10.72
CA GLU A 811 5.55 -20.00 -11.14
C GLU A 811 5.49 -21.04 -10.03
N VAL A 812 4.49 -21.92 -10.10
CA VAL A 812 4.35 -23.05 -9.18
C VAL A 812 4.91 -24.32 -9.82
N ALA A 813 5.85 -24.96 -9.15
CA ALA A 813 6.29 -26.32 -9.42
C ALA A 813 5.50 -27.33 -8.58
N ALA A 814 5.18 -28.49 -9.15
CA ALA A 814 4.42 -29.54 -8.48
C ALA A 814 4.93 -30.94 -8.86
N ILE A 815 4.90 -31.87 -7.89
CA ILE A 815 5.13 -33.31 -8.11
C ILE A 815 3.89 -34.14 -7.73
N TYR A 816 3.66 -35.25 -8.43
CA TYR A 816 2.49 -36.11 -8.25
C TYR A 816 2.78 -37.35 -7.39
N SER A 817 1.81 -37.82 -6.60
CA SER A 817 1.97 -38.89 -5.60
C SER A 817 2.18 -40.31 -6.17
N GLY A 818 2.36 -40.46 -7.49
CA GLY A 818 2.45 -41.75 -8.21
C GLY A 818 3.87 -42.30 -8.42
N GLY A 819 4.85 -41.73 -7.72
CA GLY A 819 6.27 -41.98 -7.96
C GLY A 819 6.83 -41.01 -8.99
N ALA A 820 6.88 -39.72 -8.62
CA ALA A 820 7.08 -38.60 -9.53
C ALA A 820 8.36 -38.78 -10.36
N THR A 821 8.15 -39.09 -11.63
CA THR A 821 9.19 -39.02 -12.67
C THR A 821 9.14 -37.70 -13.42
N SER A 822 8.34 -36.74 -12.95
CA SER A 822 8.28 -35.41 -13.51
C SER A 822 8.01 -34.33 -12.46
N VAL A 823 8.51 -33.14 -12.73
CA VAL A 823 8.11 -31.89 -12.06
C VAL A 823 7.35 -31.06 -13.08
N PHE A 824 6.13 -30.67 -12.74
CA PHE A 824 5.29 -29.83 -13.59
C PHE A 824 5.38 -28.38 -13.13
N TYR A 825 5.49 -27.45 -14.07
CA TYR A 825 5.63 -26.01 -13.79
C TYR A 825 4.49 -25.25 -14.44
N ARG A 826 3.92 -24.28 -13.72
CA ARG A 826 2.80 -23.48 -14.21
C ARG A 826 2.83 -22.06 -13.69
N LYS A 827 2.62 -21.11 -14.60
CA LYS A 827 2.49 -19.70 -14.28
C LYS A 827 1.02 -19.35 -13.94
N PRO A 828 0.74 -18.75 -12.77
CA PRO A 828 -0.59 -18.26 -12.42
C PRO A 828 -1.06 -17.13 -13.34
N THR A 829 -0.18 -16.18 -13.68
CA THR A 829 -0.50 -15.02 -14.52
C THR A 829 -0.53 -15.34 -16.02
N ASP A 830 0.17 -16.38 -16.46
CA ASP A 830 0.17 -16.85 -17.85
C ASP A 830 -0.25 -18.33 -17.96
N THR A 831 -1.55 -18.53 -18.21
CA THR A 831 -2.09 -19.88 -18.45
C THR A 831 -1.63 -20.52 -19.76
N THR A 832 -0.87 -19.83 -20.62
CA THR A 832 -0.27 -20.42 -21.82
C THR A 832 1.11 -21.01 -21.55
N TRP A 833 1.82 -20.52 -20.54
CA TRP A 833 3.10 -21.08 -20.13
C TRP A 833 2.92 -22.31 -19.24
N SER A 834 3.67 -23.34 -19.55
CA SER A 834 3.86 -24.51 -18.69
C SER A 834 5.11 -25.22 -19.13
N SER A 835 5.82 -25.82 -18.18
CA SER A 835 6.96 -26.67 -18.47
C SER A 835 6.82 -28.00 -17.75
N THR A 836 7.58 -29.00 -18.19
CA THR A 836 7.63 -30.29 -17.49
C THR A 836 9.03 -30.84 -17.59
N THR A 837 9.65 -31.02 -16.44
CA THR A 837 10.88 -31.79 -16.33
C THR A 837 10.50 -33.26 -16.23
N THR A 838 11.08 -34.14 -17.03
CA THR A 838 10.76 -35.58 -17.06
C THR A 838 11.97 -36.44 -16.68
N GLU A 839 11.73 -37.74 -16.45
CA GLU A 839 12.73 -38.72 -15.99
C GLU A 839 13.38 -38.33 -14.64
N THR A 840 12.63 -37.63 -13.79
CA THR A 840 13.09 -37.33 -12.43
C THR A 840 13.11 -38.59 -11.57
N ALA A 841 13.99 -38.59 -10.57
CA ALA A 841 14.27 -39.76 -9.77
C ALA A 841 13.29 -39.89 -8.59
N ASP A 842 12.10 -40.46 -8.80
CA ASP A 842 11.09 -40.79 -7.77
C ASP A 842 11.04 -39.77 -6.63
N LEU A 843 10.85 -38.50 -7.00
CA LEU A 843 10.97 -37.38 -6.08
C LEU A 843 9.90 -37.48 -5.00
N ARG A 844 10.32 -37.20 -3.75
CA ARG A 844 9.42 -37.13 -2.60
C ARG A 844 9.10 -35.69 -2.23
N ASP A 845 10.07 -34.80 -2.38
CA ASP A 845 10.03 -33.44 -1.86
C ASP A 845 10.94 -32.57 -2.74
N ILE A 846 10.58 -31.28 -2.89
CA ILE A 846 11.22 -30.34 -3.80
C ILE A 846 11.36 -28.95 -3.16
N ALA A 847 12.40 -28.23 -3.55
CA ALA A 847 12.57 -26.81 -3.22
C ALA A 847 13.01 -26.05 -4.46
N ALA A 848 12.66 -24.77 -4.52
CA ALA A 848 13.08 -23.85 -5.57
C ALA A 848 14.26 -22.98 -5.12
N GLY A 849 14.99 -22.40 -6.07
CA GLY A 849 16.07 -21.45 -5.83
C GLY A 849 16.99 -21.29 -7.04
N ASN A 850 17.79 -20.24 -7.04
CA ASN A 850 18.84 -19.94 -8.00
C ASN A 850 20.14 -20.72 -7.65
N PHE A 851 20.06 -22.05 -7.69
CA PHE A 851 21.13 -22.94 -7.22
C PHE A 851 22.40 -22.90 -8.08
N ASP A 852 22.33 -22.41 -9.32
CA ASP A 852 23.51 -22.29 -10.19
C ASP A 852 24.13 -20.89 -10.28
N GLY A 853 23.49 -19.92 -9.64
CA GLY A 853 23.91 -18.53 -9.59
C GLY A 853 23.72 -17.74 -10.87
N ASP A 854 23.05 -18.31 -11.89
CA ASP A 854 22.74 -17.62 -13.14
C ASP A 854 21.27 -17.20 -13.17
N ALA A 855 20.91 -16.11 -12.48
CA ALA A 855 19.56 -15.55 -12.51
C ALA A 855 19.00 -15.26 -13.92
N GLY A 856 19.83 -15.27 -14.98
CA GLY A 856 19.39 -15.16 -16.37
C GLY A 856 18.69 -16.40 -16.93
N ASN A 857 18.88 -17.58 -16.31
CA ASN A 857 18.21 -18.83 -16.71
C ASN A 857 16.96 -19.15 -15.86
N GLY A 858 16.75 -18.41 -14.77
CA GLY A 858 15.62 -18.55 -13.84
C GLY A 858 15.89 -19.58 -12.76
N ASP A 859 14.95 -19.68 -11.82
CA ASP A 859 15.09 -20.61 -10.72
C ASP A 859 15.07 -22.07 -11.19
N GLU A 860 15.58 -22.92 -10.31
CA GLU A 860 15.73 -24.34 -10.53
C GLU A 860 15.07 -25.14 -9.41
N ILE A 861 14.96 -26.45 -9.59
CA ILE A 861 14.38 -27.34 -8.59
C ILE A 861 15.47 -28.24 -8.02
N ALA A 862 15.66 -28.17 -6.71
CA ALA A 862 16.33 -29.20 -5.95
C ALA A 862 15.30 -30.26 -5.53
N GLY A 863 15.65 -31.54 -5.66
CA GLY A 863 14.74 -32.64 -5.33
C GLY A 863 15.44 -33.76 -4.57
N ILE A 864 14.76 -34.26 -3.53
CA ILE A 864 15.17 -35.43 -2.75
C ILE A 864 14.23 -36.61 -3.01
N ASN A 865 14.74 -37.82 -2.72
CA ASN A 865 13.91 -39.03 -2.75
C ASN A 865 14.09 -39.88 -1.50
N THR A 866 13.16 -40.83 -1.31
CA THR A 866 13.06 -41.64 -0.09
C THR A 866 14.24 -42.60 0.14
N TYR A 867 15.06 -42.87 -0.88
CA TYR A 867 16.03 -43.97 -0.87
C TYR A 867 17.48 -43.54 -1.11
N SER A 868 17.75 -42.26 -1.34
CA SER A 868 19.05 -41.74 -1.73
C SER A 868 19.52 -40.62 -0.80
N SER A 869 20.84 -40.47 -0.69
CA SER A 869 21.52 -39.30 -0.13
C SER A 869 21.85 -38.25 -1.19
N LEU A 870 21.45 -38.44 -2.43
CA LEU A 870 21.61 -37.44 -3.49
C LEU A 870 20.50 -36.40 -3.42
N VAL A 871 20.90 -35.14 -3.48
CA VAL A 871 20.02 -34.04 -3.88
C VAL A 871 20.27 -33.78 -5.36
N ARG A 872 19.22 -33.71 -6.17
CA ARG A 872 19.32 -33.54 -7.62
C ARG A 872 18.75 -32.20 -8.02
N PHE A 873 19.46 -31.48 -8.88
CA PHE A 873 19.08 -30.16 -9.37
C PHE A 873 18.59 -30.24 -10.81
N TYR A 874 17.41 -29.68 -11.07
CA TYR A 874 16.72 -29.75 -12.36
C TYR A 874 16.38 -28.35 -12.85
N ARG A 875 16.56 -28.14 -14.16
CA ARG A 875 16.04 -26.95 -14.84
C ARG A 875 14.65 -27.23 -15.41
N PRO A 876 13.77 -26.23 -15.47
CA PRO A 876 12.46 -26.36 -16.11
C PRO A 876 12.57 -26.93 -17.54
N GLY A 877 11.77 -27.95 -17.84
CA GLY A 877 11.65 -28.51 -19.20
C GLY A 877 12.75 -29.48 -19.63
N THR A 878 13.62 -29.89 -18.70
CA THR A 878 14.71 -30.83 -18.97
C THR A 878 14.30 -32.29 -18.78
N THR A 879 15.11 -33.23 -19.28
CA THR A 879 14.85 -34.68 -19.13
C THR A 879 15.80 -35.35 -18.14
N ASN A 880 16.63 -34.60 -17.43
CA ASN A 880 17.56 -35.13 -16.43
C ASN A 880 18.01 -34.02 -15.49
N TYR A 881 18.55 -34.38 -14.33
CA TYR A 881 19.21 -33.41 -13.46
C TYR A 881 20.51 -32.90 -14.12
N TYR A 882 20.82 -31.62 -13.94
CA TYR A 882 22.05 -31.02 -14.47
C TYR A 882 23.20 -31.09 -13.47
N ALA A 883 22.90 -31.09 -12.18
CA ALA A 883 23.86 -31.23 -11.08
C ALA A 883 23.29 -32.06 -9.92
N SER A 884 24.16 -32.48 -9.01
CA SER A 884 23.76 -33.19 -7.78
C SER A 884 24.67 -32.85 -6.61
N GLY A 885 24.08 -32.65 -5.44
CA GLY A 885 24.78 -32.57 -4.15
C GLY A 885 24.76 -33.94 -3.47
N TYR A 886 25.82 -34.27 -2.73
CA TYR A 886 25.94 -35.56 -2.05
C TYR A 886 26.74 -35.47 -0.75
N ILE A 887 26.18 -36.05 0.31
CA ILE A 887 26.93 -36.33 1.54
C ILE A 887 27.13 -37.84 1.68
N GLY A 888 28.39 -38.24 1.83
CA GLY A 888 28.82 -39.63 2.04
C GLY A 888 27.95 -40.42 3.04
N GLY A 889 27.61 -41.67 2.71
CA GLY A 889 27.02 -42.65 3.62
C GLY A 889 25.62 -43.16 3.24
N THR A 890 24.92 -43.77 4.21
CA THR A 890 23.56 -44.32 4.07
C THR A 890 22.46 -43.34 4.50
N ARG A 891 22.80 -42.05 4.59
CA ARG A 891 21.85 -40.99 4.98
C ARG A 891 20.72 -40.90 3.95
N ARG A 892 19.56 -40.45 4.40
CA ARG A 892 18.37 -40.20 3.60
C ARG A 892 17.78 -38.89 4.10
N TRP A 893 17.08 -38.19 3.24
CA TRP A 893 16.55 -36.88 3.53
C TRP A 893 15.07 -36.96 3.90
N SER A 894 14.67 -36.25 4.97
CA SER A 894 13.28 -36.23 5.44
C SER A 894 12.49 -35.05 4.92
N ALA A 895 13.16 -33.91 4.66
CA ALA A 895 12.64 -32.66 4.15
C ALA A 895 13.75 -31.85 3.46
N ILE A 896 13.39 -30.90 2.60
CA ILE A 896 14.29 -30.03 1.81
C ILE A 896 13.81 -28.57 1.85
N ALA A 897 14.72 -27.60 1.77
CA ALA A 897 14.44 -26.18 1.55
C ALA A 897 15.54 -25.56 0.68
N GLY A 898 15.21 -24.51 -0.08
CA GLY A 898 16.16 -23.68 -0.82
C GLY A 898 16.29 -22.31 -0.17
N GLY A 899 17.43 -21.67 -0.34
CA GLY A 899 17.69 -20.33 0.22
C GLY A 899 19.18 -19.98 0.23
N ASP A 900 19.49 -18.70 0.46
CA ASP A 900 20.85 -18.20 0.67
C ASP A 900 21.26 -18.47 2.13
N PHE A 901 21.81 -19.65 2.42
CA PHE A 901 22.11 -20.07 3.80
C PHE A 901 23.53 -19.74 4.25
N ASP A 902 24.37 -19.20 3.36
CA ASP A 902 25.73 -18.79 3.67
C ASP A 902 25.96 -17.27 3.56
N GLY A 903 24.92 -16.51 3.16
CA GLY A 903 24.93 -15.06 3.03
C GLY A 903 25.64 -14.57 1.77
N ASP A 904 25.92 -15.47 0.81
CA ASP A 904 26.49 -15.13 -0.47
C ASP A 904 25.39 -14.83 -1.50
N SER A 905 25.47 -13.64 -2.11
CA SER A 905 24.48 -13.22 -3.12
C SER A 905 24.63 -13.94 -4.46
N GLY A 906 25.41 -15.03 -4.51
CA GLY A 906 25.94 -15.65 -5.72
C GLY A 906 25.09 -16.78 -6.22
N ALA A 907 24.79 -17.77 -5.38
CA ALA A 907 23.96 -18.92 -5.70
C ALA A 907 23.29 -19.47 -4.44
N ASP A 908 22.05 -19.93 -4.54
CA ASP A 908 21.35 -20.48 -3.39
C ASP A 908 21.91 -21.87 -3.00
N GLU A 909 21.83 -22.21 -1.72
CA GLU A 909 22.05 -23.55 -1.20
C GLU A 909 20.74 -24.32 -1.06
N VAL A 910 20.88 -25.64 -0.92
CA VAL A 910 19.80 -26.49 -0.44
C VAL A 910 20.06 -26.99 0.99
N ALA A 911 19.13 -26.73 1.89
CA ALA A 911 19.09 -27.29 3.22
C ALA A 911 18.34 -28.64 3.22
N VAL A 912 18.96 -29.70 3.70
CA VAL A 912 18.34 -31.03 3.82
C VAL A 912 18.40 -31.60 5.22
N SER A 913 17.24 -32.03 5.75
CA SER A 913 17.16 -32.67 7.06
C SER A 913 17.44 -34.17 6.96
N SER A 914 18.31 -34.70 7.82
CA SER A 914 18.56 -36.14 7.90
C SER A 914 17.36 -36.88 8.48
N SER A 915 16.95 -37.99 7.85
CA SER A 915 15.93 -38.89 8.38
C SER A 915 16.46 -39.85 9.46
N LEU A 916 17.76 -39.80 9.75
CA LEU A 916 18.43 -40.66 10.73
C LEU A 916 19.22 -39.80 11.70
N GLU A 917 19.19 -40.16 12.98
CA GLU A 917 20.05 -39.56 13.99
C GLU A 917 21.54 -39.86 13.72
N ASP A 918 22.38 -38.85 13.88
CA ASP A 918 23.84 -38.96 13.91
C ASP A 918 24.33 -38.55 15.29
N SER A 919 24.92 -39.49 16.03
CA SER A 919 25.40 -39.27 17.39
C SER A 919 24.32 -38.76 18.36
N GLY A 920 23.06 -39.18 18.14
CA GLY A 920 21.90 -38.81 18.95
C GLY A 920 21.23 -37.48 18.57
N LEU A 921 21.66 -36.86 17.46
CA LEU A 921 21.09 -35.60 16.95
C LEU A 921 20.60 -35.77 15.52
N TYR A 922 19.49 -35.15 15.19
CA TYR A 922 19.12 -34.90 13.79
C TYR A 922 19.89 -33.66 13.31
N LYS A 923 20.29 -33.62 12.04
CA LYS A 923 21.14 -32.55 11.48
C LYS A 923 20.52 -32.03 10.20
N ILE A 924 20.73 -30.74 9.94
CA ILE A 924 20.50 -30.13 8.63
C ILE A 924 21.85 -29.89 7.99
N TYR A 925 21.92 -30.18 6.70
CA TYR A 925 23.09 -29.93 5.90
C TYR A 925 22.72 -28.97 4.79
N CYS A 926 23.45 -27.87 4.67
CA CYS A 926 23.32 -26.94 3.56
C CYS A 926 24.38 -27.32 2.51
N LEU A 927 23.95 -27.39 1.25
CA LEU A 927 24.73 -27.93 0.14
C LEU A 927 24.55 -27.03 -1.08
N SER A 928 25.64 -26.60 -1.69
CA SER A 928 25.59 -26.03 -3.04
C SER A 928 25.57 -27.16 -4.08
N GLN A 929 25.24 -26.83 -5.33
CA GLN A 929 25.26 -27.80 -6.41
C GLN A 929 26.66 -28.43 -6.62
N GLY A 930 26.72 -29.75 -6.83
CA GLY A 930 27.98 -30.46 -7.01
C GLY A 930 28.80 -30.69 -5.74
N ALA A 931 28.34 -30.19 -4.58
CA ALA A 931 29.01 -30.36 -3.31
C ALA A 931 29.11 -31.84 -2.91
N THR A 932 30.27 -32.24 -2.39
CA THR A 932 30.52 -33.60 -1.83
C THR A 932 30.70 -33.60 -0.31
N GLN A 933 30.61 -32.42 0.28
CA GLN A 933 30.59 -32.11 1.70
C GLN A 933 29.54 -31.02 1.90
N ALA A 934 29.01 -30.89 3.10
CA ALA A 934 28.12 -29.76 3.41
C ALA A 934 28.95 -28.50 3.57
N ASP A 935 28.46 -27.41 2.99
CA ASP A 935 29.04 -26.07 3.14
C ASP A 935 28.79 -25.61 4.59
N GLN A 936 27.59 -25.88 5.09
CA GLN A 936 27.17 -25.59 6.46
C GLN A 936 26.51 -26.83 7.10
N VAL A 937 26.73 -27.02 8.40
CA VAL A 937 26.07 -28.08 9.18
C VAL A 937 25.41 -27.47 10.41
N ILE A 938 24.08 -27.49 10.40
CA ILE A 938 23.27 -27.03 11.51
C ILE A 938 22.99 -28.23 12.42
N ASP A 939 23.60 -28.22 13.61
CA ASP A 939 23.33 -29.24 14.61
C ASP A 939 21.96 -28.98 15.24
N GLN A 940 21.00 -29.89 15.06
CA GLN A 940 19.71 -29.77 15.73
C GLN A 940 19.77 -30.32 17.16
N ASN A 941 20.65 -29.76 17.99
CA ASN A 941 20.79 -30.17 19.39
C ASN A 941 19.50 -30.00 20.23
N VAL A 942 18.50 -29.31 19.66
CA VAL A 942 17.16 -29.08 20.23
C VAL A 942 16.06 -29.95 19.63
N LEU A 943 16.27 -30.57 18.46
CA LEU A 943 15.28 -31.44 17.83
C LEU A 943 15.55 -32.89 18.22
N GLY A 944 14.67 -33.46 19.03
CA GLY A 944 14.68 -34.87 19.38
C GLY A 944 14.18 -35.80 18.27
N VAL A 945 13.69 -35.24 17.15
CA VAL A 945 13.11 -35.98 16.01
C VAL A 945 13.49 -35.31 14.68
N SER A 946 13.31 -36.01 13.55
CA SER A 946 13.54 -35.47 12.20
C SER A 946 12.60 -34.30 11.87
N ALA A 947 12.94 -33.49 10.86
CA ALA A 947 12.01 -32.51 10.30
C ALA A 947 10.94 -33.20 9.42
N ILE A 948 9.69 -32.72 9.47
CA ILE A 948 8.64 -33.07 8.50
C ILE A 948 8.59 -32.10 7.33
N ALA A 949 8.89 -30.83 7.56
CA ALA A 949 9.00 -29.78 6.56
C ALA A 949 10.17 -28.86 6.93
N LEU A 950 10.80 -28.29 5.90
CA LEU A 950 11.79 -27.23 6.01
C LEU A 950 11.37 -26.09 5.09
N ASP A 951 11.74 -24.86 5.43
CA ASP A 951 11.74 -23.76 4.47
C ASP A 951 12.85 -22.75 4.79
N GLY A 952 13.23 -21.92 3.81
CA GLY A 952 14.21 -20.83 3.95
C GLY A 952 13.53 -19.48 4.16
N GLY A 953 14.23 -18.52 4.77
CA GLY A 953 13.75 -17.15 4.84
C GLY A 953 14.52 -16.24 5.79
N THR A 954 14.27 -14.94 5.66
CA THR A 954 14.93 -13.87 6.38
C THR A 954 14.09 -13.42 7.58
N PHE A 955 14.59 -13.65 8.80
CA PHE A 955 13.89 -13.25 10.02
C PHE A 955 14.67 -12.19 10.81
N PRO A 956 13.98 -11.22 11.42
CA PRO A 956 14.65 -10.20 12.23
C PRO A 956 15.25 -10.81 13.49
N VAL A 957 16.48 -10.38 13.78
CA VAL A 957 17.24 -10.76 14.97
C VAL A 957 17.49 -9.49 15.75
N ASP A 958 17.12 -9.47 17.03
CA ASP A 958 17.32 -8.28 17.84
C ASP A 958 18.78 -8.06 18.22
N SER A 959 19.09 -6.81 18.58
CA SER A 959 20.40 -6.45 19.15
C SER A 959 20.73 -7.23 20.44
N ALA A 960 19.74 -7.73 21.17
CA ALA A 960 19.93 -8.57 22.34
C ALA A 960 19.10 -9.85 22.23
N LEU A 961 19.66 -10.97 22.68
CA LEU A 961 18.93 -12.23 22.70
C LEU A 961 17.65 -12.12 23.50
N ARG A 962 16.55 -12.47 22.85
CA ARG A 962 15.27 -12.68 23.53
C ARG A 962 15.27 -14.01 24.27
N LYS A 963 14.25 -14.20 25.10
CA LYS A 963 14.09 -15.38 25.95
C LYS A 963 13.98 -16.71 25.16
N TYR A 964 13.62 -16.66 23.87
CA TYR A 964 13.49 -17.84 22.97
C TYR A 964 14.65 -18.03 22.02
N GLU A 965 15.69 -17.25 22.23
CA GLU A 965 16.86 -17.26 21.39
C GLU A 965 18.02 -17.86 22.16
N ARG A 966 18.81 -18.65 21.46
CA ARG A 966 20.01 -19.27 22.01
C ARG A 966 21.11 -19.14 20.99
N VAL A 967 22.31 -18.96 21.51
CA VAL A 967 23.53 -19.00 20.72
C VAL A 967 24.48 -20.04 21.28
N GLN A 968 25.20 -20.67 20.38
CA GLN A 968 26.27 -21.60 20.70
C GLN A 968 27.56 -21.09 20.07
N GLY A 969 28.71 -21.27 20.73
CA GLY A 969 30.02 -20.98 20.13
C GLY A 969 30.43 -19.51 20.06
N PHE A 970 29.53 -18.56 20.36
CA PHE A 970 29.86 -17.14 20.42
C PHE A 970 29.06 -16.38 21.49
N SER A 971 29.49 -15.14 21.73
CA SER A 971 28.79 -14.17 22.57
C SER A 971 28.89 -12.81 21.91
N SER A 972 27.78 -12.07 21.83
CA SER A 972 27.76 -10.70 21.34
C SER A 972 26.96 -9.82 22.28
N SER A 973 27.24 -8.51 22.25
CA SER A 973 26.35 -7.50 22.83
C SER A 973 25.39 -6.92 21.78
N ASN A 974 25.58 -7.27 20.50
CA ASN A 974 24.74 -6.88 19.38
C ASN A 974 24.59 -8.07 18.41
N TYR A 975 23.59 -8.92 18.65
CA TYR A 975 23.39 -10.16 17.89
C TYR A 975 22.95 -9.91 16.45
N GLU A 976 22.02 -8.98 16.23
CA GLU A 976 21.63 -8.45 14.92
C GLU A 976 22.83 -8.25 13.99
N SER A 977 23.77 -7.37 14.38
CA SER A 977 24.97 -7.08 13.56
C SER A 977 25.95 -8.24 13.42
N THR A 978 25.87 -9.25 14.29
CA THR A 978 26.77 -10.42 14.23
C THR A 978 26.29 -11.42 13.19
N MET A 979 24.97 -11.48 13.00
CA MET A 979 24.30 -12.50 12.19
C MET A 979 23.74 -11.95 10.88
N SER A 980 23.86 -10.63 10.64
CA SER A 980 23.40 -10.00 9.39
C SER A 980 24.03 -10.59 8.14
N ASP A 981 25.21 -11.20 8.28
CA ASP A 981 26.01 -11.73 7.19
C ASP A 981 26.01 -13.28 7.19
N TRP A 982 25.11 -13.93 7.94
CA TRP A 982 25.02 -15.40 8.01
C TRP A 982 24.03 -15.99 6.99
N GLY A 983 23.36 -15.14 6.20
CA GLY A 983 22.29 -15.56 5.30
C GLY A 983 20.96 -15.83 6.03
N GLU A 984 20.08 -16.48 5.31
CA GLU A 984 18.74 -16.89 5.71
C GLU A 984 18.76 -17.92 6.84
N SER A 985 17.65 -17.98 7.58
CA SER A 985 17.43 -19.02 8.58
C SER A 985 16.62 -20.17 7.98
N VAL A 986 16.94 -21.39 8.40
CA VAL A 986 16.12 -22.57 8.09
C VAL A 986 14.98 -22.67 9.10
N VAL A 987 13.74 -22.59 8.62
CA VAL A 987 12.54 -22.92 9.38
C VAL A 987 12.37 -24.42 9.44
N VAL A 988 12.13 -24.96 10.64
CA VAL A 988 11.99 -26.40 10.85
C VAL A 988 10.70 -26.73 11.57
N LEU A 989 9.85 -27.52 10.91
CA LEU A 989 8.75 -28.22 11.56
C LEU A 989 9.19 -29.62 11.98
N PRO A 990 9.08 -30.00 13.27
CA PRO A 990 9.45 -31.34 13.72
C PRO A 990 8.40 -32.40 13.33
N SER A 991 8.86 -33.59 12.95
CA SER A 991 7.99 -34.69 12.43
C SER A 991 7.17 -35.42 13.47
N ALA A 992 7.42 -35.14 14.73
CA ALA A 992 6.57 -35.53 15.82
C ALA A 992 6.56 -34.38 16.80
N PRO A 993 5.52 -34.30 17.65
CA PRO A 993 5.58 -33.43 18.80
C PRO A 993 6.94 -33.62 19.47
N GLN A 994 7.67 -32.51 19.65
CA GLN A 994 8.71 -32.52 20.66
C GLN A 994 8.01 -32.83 21.97
N THR A 995 8.75 -33.24 22.99
CA THR A 995 8.14 -33.73 24.24
C THR A 995 7.07 -32.77 24.82
N HIS A 996 7.00 -31.51 24.36
CA HIS A 996 6.45 -30.35 25.05
C HIS A 996 5.84 -29.20 24.18
N ALA A 997 5.94 -29.21 22.84
CA ALA A 997 5.43 -28.18 21.88
C ALA A 997 5.59 -28.68 20.43
N ILE A 998 4.85 -28.10 19.46
CA ILE A 998 5.24 -28.13 18.03
C ILE A 998 5.68 -26.71 17.63
N PRO A 999 6.87 -26.27 18.03
CA PRO A 999 7.38 -24.97 17.59
C PRO A 999 7.87 -25.09 16.14
N ALA A 1000 7.89 -23.96 15.44
CA ALA A 1000 8.82 -23.77 14.36
C ALA A 1000 10.17 -23.41 14.99
N PHE A 1001 11.25 -24.04 14.55
CA PHE A 1001 12.59 -23.62 14.91
C PHE A 1001 13.16 -22.80 13.78
N LEU A 1002 13.68 -21.61 14.07
CA LEU A 1002 14.46 -20.82 13.13
C LEU A 1002 15.93 -21.06 13.47
N LEU A 1003 16.65 -21.73 12.57
CA LEU A 1003 18.03 -22.13 12.78
C LEU A 1003 18.94 -21.37 11.82
N ASN A 1004 20.03 -20.83 12.34
CA ASN A 1004 21.06 -20.17 11.53
C ASN A 1004 22.46 -20.55 12.07
N THR A 1005 23.49 -20.58 11.22
CA THR A 1005 24.85 -20.97 11.58
C THR A 1005 25.86 -20.05 10.87
N ASP A 1006 26.99 -19.75 11.50
CA ASP A 1006 28.02 -18.94 10.85
C ASP A 1006 28.60 -19.72 9.65
N PRO A 1007 28.59 -19.16 8.42
CA PRO A 1007 29.08 -19.83 7.21
C PRO A 1007 30.57 -20.19 7.30
N ASP A 1008 31.36 -19.42 8.04
CA ASP A 1008 32.80 -19.65 8.22
C ASP A 1008 33.12 -20.53 9.46
N ASP A 1009 32.16 -20.71 10.38
CA ASP A 1009 32.37 -21.41 11.64
C ASP A 1009 31.12 -22.14 12.15
N ASN A 1010 30.94 -23.39 11.69
CA ASN A 1010 29.86 -24.30 12.11
C ASN A 1010 29.75 -24.53 13.65
N SER A 1011 30.72 -24.09 14.46
CA SER A 1011 30.59 -24.12 15.92
C SER A 1011 29.73 -22.98 16.48
N LYS A 1012 29.51 -21.92 15.70
CA LYS A 1012 28.67 -20.78 16.03
C LYS A 1012 27.28 -20.94 15.43
N GLN A 1013 26.28 -21.04 16.28
CA GLN A 1013 24.90 -21.31 15.85
C GLN A 1013 23.95 -20.38 16.58
N TYR A 1014 22.91 -19.97 15.88
CA TYR A 1014 21.77 -19.26 16.42
C TYR A 1014 20.51 -20.13 16.26
N LEU A 1015 19.69 -20.10 17.30
CA LEU A 1015 18.44 -20.82 17.38
C LEU A 1015 17.40 -19.87 17.95
N LYS A 1016 16.27 -19.75 17.27
CA LYS A 1016 15.06 -19.15 17.80
C LYS A 1016 13.93 -20.19 17.80
N VAL A 1017 13.22 -20.26 18.92
CA VAL A 1017 12.04 -21.12 19.07
C VAL A 1017 10.80 -20.26 18.86
N THR A 1018 10.13 -20.45 17.73
CA THR A 1018 8.91 -19.72 17.36
C THR A 1018 7.69 -20.56 17.75
N PRO A 1019 6.89 -20.10 18.72
CA PRO A 1019 5.73 -20.84 19.21
C PRO A 1019 4.56 -20.72 18.22
N ILE A 1020 4.58 -21.47 17.12
CA ILE A 1020 3.47 -21.48 16.14
C ILE A 1020 2.21 -22.17 16.69
N VAL A 1021 2.36 -23.07 17.68
CA VAL A 1021 1.31 -23.52 18.63
C VAL A 1021 2.01 -23.90 19.94
N ARG A 1022 1.45 -23.49 21.09
CA ARG A 1022 1.90 -23.95 22.42
C ARG A 1022 1.14 -25.19 22.83
#